data_AF-A0AAW2AZS7-F1
#
_entry.id   AF-A0AAW2AZS7-F1
#
_cell.length_a   1.000
_cell.length_b   1.000
_cell.length_c   1.000
_cell.angle_alpha   90.00
_cell.angle_beta   90.00
_cell.angle_gamma   90.00
#
_symmetry.space_group_name_H-M   'P 1'
#
loop_
_entity.id
_entity.type
_entity.pdbx_description
1 polymer ?
#
loop_
_entity_poly.entity_id
_entity_poly.type
_entity_poly.pdbx_seq_one_letter_code
_entity_poly.pdbx_strand_id
1 'polypeptide(L)'
;MKFKKVQKNRFKSMIDEIQRLGLAPPHEGSLRKSLQAYRLYYSFPKCQGHKEILDMDPLQNTVEDLILRISFHENISDNMTVCLFTADGMPLTDDPFFNTWSLKDRHIENGSELYAIFTPKENLRGTAKHSQKNDIKNEGPNSVFCHVMLKGRFEIHVDLDCETLIDLRGRLSLESGIPSHVLYLKDYEWTVSETLHDLGISEDTVLQISLSSFHDKVPHMIGFCQSDITPSVKQTGKGLSAFFSALNAIRMQNGGVWFKKVIAYIRKISGCNALAQSLFQVVCQNRTGTRVQKIAIVEGLYYLFRELLPSHTKRSDDRIIEDIDVFEYAPVCWAYLLSQAKDVSTEHENYSPISLKAQSTDQRFSEPVRVPDVPEVFERAHVLDVIREGGRIPKCNELNLKETSLKKATDVEKILLSLPPFIESFPLWTDCDGTTPDSSFHINPEETFAQMKKKVEDYSHLIVTPPLQLKDVGISGPRLILLSHDKFGVYSHKDKDSPQRIYVFDPLAGRHTRVNIDELANKLRDVRDDLTLKVTKTPKEAIVVLLDSSSSMGEECFDKDCKMKRIEAVKEIFDSFANRCMAYNFEQVICLVKFDSMVKTLHTFTETVETFKEYVHGLQPSGATLLYDALNRGCKELKQIRQRFPDCRCRILCLTDGNDCGSMCTPVDTAKRLMDSKIVVDAVLIGTVDNAELHGISNVTGGCCFKPETSKAALQLFEMETVLSLELRKEKKHFDISSINKVDDLNIFGTYGYDVKPEVKLPPQIHNKVTLTKNALKKRIKESKRMYIFEKDKRILEELKNLHCDPHPFCTVLPSESDFTFWKILMRGPPDTPYEDGVFELYCEFGPEYPVKPPLMRFFTPVYHCNVNNVGRICHNVFDRNYSAHITMREILDAIFGLLIAPEPDDPLDSILAEEFLSNRHKYEEEARKSTKMYASSSLDDLEKKYVGPELQKTVIPPTLTCPLSHKLFVDPVKTTDGMVYERSAIEDHVKQ
;
A
#
# COMPACT_ATOMS: atom_id res chain seq x y z
N MET A 1 -12.84 22.04 -30.58
CA MET A 1 -12.75 23.51 -30.67
C MET A 1 -14.13 24.18 -30.84
N LYS A 2 -14.74 24.66 -29.75
CA LYS A 2 -15.79 25.70 -29.82
C LYS A 2 -15.34 26.89 -28.98
N PHE A 3 -14.38 27.67 -29.48
CA PHE A 3 -14.11 29.02 -28.97
C PHE A 3 -15.43 29.82 -28.89
N LYS A 4 -15.59 30.63 -27.83
CA LYS A 4 -16.68 31.61 -27.76
C LYS A 4 -16.59 32.53 -29.00
N LYS A 5 -17.74 32.90 -29.57
CA LYS A 5 -17.86 33.70 -30.81
C LYS A 5 -16.96 34.95 -30.80
N VAL A 6 -16.78 35.57 -29.63
CA VAL A 6 -15.92 36.74 -29.42
C VAL A 6 -14.43 36.45 -29.64
N GLN A 7 -13.92 35.33 -29.12
CA GLN A 7 -12.50 34.95 -29.27
C GLN A 7 -12.18 34.54 -30.71
N LYS A 8 -13.12 33.85 -31.38
CA LYS A 8 -13.03 33.58 -32.83
C LYS A 8 -13.02 34.87 -33.65
N ASN A 9 -13.83 35.86 -33.29
CA ASN A 9 -13.89 37.13 -34.00
C ASN A 9 -12.61 37.95 -33.79
N ARG A 10 -12.06 38.01 -32.57
CA ARG A 10 -10.76 38.66 -32.31
C ARG A 10 -9.61 37.98 -33.05
N PHE A 11 -9.53 36.64 -32.98
CA PHE A 11 -8.51 35.86 -33.68
C PHE A 11 -8.61 35.99 -35.21
N LYS A 12 -9.84 35.98 -35.75
CA LYS A 12 -10.09 36.20 -37.18
C LYS A 12 -9.71 37.62 -37.61
N SER A 13 -10.04 38.63 -36.80
CA SER A 13 -9.66 40.03 -37.07
C SER A 13 -8.13 40.20 -37.09
N MET A 14 -7.41 39.53 -36.19
CA MET A 14 -5.94 39.52 -36.15
C MET A 14 -5.32 38.85 -37.40
N ILE A 15 -5.88 37.72 -37.87
CA ILE A 15 -5.46 37.08 -39.12
C ILE A 15 -5.77 37.95 -40.34
N ASP A 16 -6.95 38.56 -40.38
CA ASP A 16 -7.37 39.45 -41.48
C ASP A 16 -6.48 40.70 -41.56
N GLU A 17 -5.95 41.18 -40.43
CA GLU A 17 -5.04 42.33 -40.34
C GLU A 17 -3.60 41.97 -40.76
N ILE A 18 -3.11 40.78 -40.39
CA ILE A 18 -1.83 40.23 -40.87
C ILE A 18 -1.86 39.98 -42.38
N GLN A 19 -2.99 39.49 -42.93
CA GLN A 19 -3.16 39.30 -44.37
C GLN A 19 -3.25 40.62 -45.15
N ARG A 20 -3.76 41.70 -44.53
CA ARG A 20 -3.73 43.05 -45.13
C ARG A 20 -2.33 43.66 -45.17
N LEU A 21 -1.48 43.37 -44.18
CA LEU A 21 -0.10 43.85 -44.14
C LEU A 21 0.83 43.13 -45.14
N GLY A 22 0.45 41.94 -45.61
CA GLY A 22 1.22 41.15 -46.59
C GLY A 22 0.97 41.48 -48.08
N LEU A 23 0.01 42.35 -48.41
CA LEU A 23 -0.40 42.63 -49.79
C LEU A 23 -0.70 44.12 -50.02
N ALA A 24 0.33 44.96 -50.04
CA ALA A 24 0.25 46.28 -50.67
C ALA A 24 1.57 46.61 -51.41
N PRO A 25 1.56 46.93 -52.71
CA PRO A 25 2.74 47.46 -53.39
C PRO A 25 3.05 48.87 -52.87
N PRO A 26 4.33 49.28 -52.82
CA PRO A 26 4.71 50.54 -52.21
C PRO A 26 4.32 51.72 -53.12
N HIS A 27 3.52 52.65 -52.59
CA HIS A 27 3.50 54.02 -53.11
C HIS A 27 4.75 54.76 -52.60
N GLU A 28 5.47 55.37 -53.54
CA GLU A 28 6.66 56.19 -53.30
C GLU A 28 6.35 57.39 -52.39
N GLY A 29 7.25 57.67 -51.45
CA GLY A 29 7.36 58.96 -50.79
C GLY A 29 6.91 59.03 -49.32
N SER A 30 7.67 58.44 -48.40
CA SER A 30 8.04 59.06 -47.11
C SER A 30 9.04 58.17 -46.35
N LEU A 31 10.10 58.81 -45.87
CA LEU A 31 11.25 58.28 -45.12
C LEU A 31 11.01 56.99 -44.32
N ARG A 32 11.55 55.87 -44.81
CA ARG A 32 11.75 54.62 -44.05
C ARG A 32 12.77 54.85 -42.94
N LYS A 33 12.33 55.05 -41.70
CA LYS A 33 13.03 54.44 -40.55
C LYS A 33 12.74 52.95 -40.63
N SER A 34 13.78 52.11 -40.65
CA SER A 34 13.62 50.66 -40.61
C SER A 34 12.90 50.27 -39.32
N LEU A 35 11.59 50.00 -39.39
CA LEU A 35 10.88 49.33 -38.32
C LEU A 35 11.44 47.91 -38.24
N GLN A 36 12.35 47.66 -37.30
CA GLN A 36 12.70 46.29 -36.92
C GLN A 36 11.39 45.58 -36.55
N ALA A 37 11.12 44.45 -37.21
CA ALA A 37 9.98 43.61 -36.84
C ALA A 37 10.11 43.24 -35.36
N TYR A 38 9.03 43.41 -34.59
CA TYR A 38 8.99 43.08 -33.18
C TYR A 38 9.03 41.56 -33.01
N ARG A 39 10.05 41.05 -32.31
CA ARG A 39 10.33 39.62 -32.14
C ARG A 39 10.27 39.26 -30.67
N LEU A 40 9.65 38.14 -30.37
CA LEU A 40 9.67 37.53 -29.05
C LEU A 40 10.13 36.09 -29.16
N TYR A 41 10.77 35.62 -28.10
CA TYR A 41 11.21 34.24 -27.97
C TYR A 41 10.54 33.63 -26.75
N TYR A 42 10.11 32.37 -26.86
CA TYR A 42 9.66 31.62 -25.70
C TYR A 42 10.17 30.18 -25.71
N SER A 43 10.41 29.65 -24.53
CA SER A 43 10.72 28.24 -24.28
C SER A 43 9.78 27.68 -23.22
N PHE A 44 9.74 26.37 -23.09
CA PHE A 44 8.90 25.66 -22.11
C PHE A 44 9.53 24.29 -21.81
N PRO A 45 9.06 23.55 -20.80
CA PRO A 45 9.62 22.25 -20.48
C PRO A 45 9.65 21.29 -21.68
N LYS A 46 10.84 20.77 -22.03
CA LYS A 46 11.12 19.90 -23.20
C LYS A 46 11.08 20.58 -24.57
N CYS A 47 11.06 21.91 -24.63
CA CYS A 47 11.21 22.63 -25.89
C CYS A 47 12.64 22.49 -26.44
N GLN A 48 12.77 22.14 -27.73
CA GLN A 48 14.06 22.10 -28.44
C GLN A 48 14.46 23.54 -28.81
N GLY A 49 15.11 24.25 -27.88
CA GLY A 49 15.52 25.64 -28.04
C GLY A 49 14.37 26.65 -27.90
N HIS A 50 14.57 27.86 -28.44
CA HIS A 50 13.59 28.95 -28.39
C HIS A 50 12.66 28.93 -29.61
N LYS A 51 11.37 29.17 -29.37
CA LYS A 51 10.36 29.41 -30.42
C LYS A 51 10.15 30.91 -30.61
N GLU A 52 10.07 31.34 -31.86
CA GLU A 52 9.95 32.74 -32.24
C GLU A 52 8.48 33.15 -32.50
N ILE A 53 8.11 34.37 -32.11
CA ILE A 53 6.84 35.04 -32.42
C ILE A 53 7.18 36.37 -33.09
N LEU A 54 6.67 36.57 -34.32
CA LEU A 54 6.99 37.72 -35.18
C LEU A 54 5.79 38.62 -35.48
N ASP A 55 4.58 38.20 -35.13
CA ASP A 55 3.33 38.78 -35.59
C ASP A 55 2.52 39.41 -34.45
N MET A 56 3.21 40.16 -33.60
CA MET A 56 2.62 40.93 -32.50
C MET A 56 3.09 42.39 -32.53
N ASP A 57 2.16 43.31 -32.30
CA ASP A 57 2.41 44.73 -32.08
C ASP A 57 2.41 45.00 -30.56
N PRO A 58 3.53 45.48 -29.97
CA PRO A 58 3.63 45.70 -28.54
C PRO A 58 2.69 46.78 -27.98
N LEU A 59 2.16 47.68 -28.83
CA LEU A 59 1.21 48.72 -28.43
C LEU A 59 -0.24 48.21 -28.42
N GLN A 60 -0.59 47.29 -29.32
CA GLN A 60 -1.96 46.81 -29.50
C GLN A 60 -2.20 45.47 -28.81
N ASN A 61 -1.24 44.55 -28.90
CA ASN A 61 -1.40 43.23 -28.32
C ASN A 61 -1.12 43.23 -26.83
N THR A 62 -1.88 42.41 -26.14
CA THR A 62 -1.85 42.25 -24.69
C THR A 62 -1.12 40.98 -24.27
N VAL A 63 -0.85 40.84 -22.98
CA VAL A 63 -0.31 39.57 -22.43
C VAL A 63 -1.31 38.42 -22.64
N GLU A 64 -2.62 38.69 -22.58
CA GLU A 64 -3.65 37.70 -22.91
C GLU A 64 -3.55 37.26 -24.38
N ASP A 65 -3.33 38.18 -25.32
CA ASP A 65 -3.11 37.83 -26.73
C ASP A 65 -1.86 36.98 -26.92
N LEU A 66 -0.78 37.28 -26.17
CA LEU A 66 0.45 36.48 -26.18
C LEU A 66 0.21 35.06 -25.63
N ILE A 67 -0.53 34.92 -24.53
CA ILE A 67 -0.93 33.62 -23.98
C ILE A 67 -1.76 32.83 -25.01
N LEU A 68 -2.73 33.49 -25.67
CA LEU A 68 -3.56 32.87 -26.71
C LEU A 68 -2.71 32.45 -27.92
N ARG A 69 -1.73 33.26 -28.31
CA ARG A 69 -0.81 32.97 -29.41
C ARG A 69 0.03 31.74 -29.13
N ILE A 70 0.66 31.67 -27.95
CA ILE A 70 1.44 30.49 -27.52
C ILE A 70 0.52 29.27 -27.44
N SER A 71 -0.68 29.42 -26.87
CA SER A 71 -1.67 28.34 -26.77
C SER A 71 -2.04 27.78 -28.15
N PHE A 72 -2.18 28.65 -29.15
CA PHE A 72 -2.47 28.26 -30.53
C PHE A 72 -1.27 27.58 -31.21
N HIS A 73 -0.05 28.12 -31.07
CA HIS A 73 1.17 27.51 -31.63
C HIS A 73 1.44 26.11 -31.07
N GLU A 74 1.17 25.90 -29.78
CA GLU A 74 1.42 24.63 -29.10
C GLU A 74 0.22 23.68 -29.09
N ASN A 75 -0.89 24.06 -29.76
CA ASN A 75 -2.10 23.26 -29.90
C ASN A 75 -2.63 22.70 -28.55
N ILE A 76 -2.61 23.53 -27.50
CA ILE A 76 -3.04 23.09 -26.16
C ILE A 76 -4.57 23.01 -26.06
N SER A 77 -5.06 22.09 -25.24
CA SER A 77 -6.50 21.81 -25.09
C SER A 77 -7.30 22.97 -24.48
N ASP A 78 -8.61 23.03 -24.76
CA ASP A 78 -9.51 24.12 -24.33
C ASP A 78 -9.56 24.32 -22.79
N ASN A 79 -9.16 23.32 -22.00
CA ASN A 79 -9.09 23.36 -20.53
C ASN A 79 -7.72 23.79 -19.96
N MET A 80 -6.70 23.95 -20.80
CA MET A 80 -5.32 24.34 -20.43
C MET A 80 -5.04 25.81 -20.75
N THR A 81 -4.06 26.39 -20.07
CA THR A 81 -3.57 27.76 -20.27
C THR A 81 -2.07 27.83 -19.98
N VAL A 82 -1.48 29.01 -20.11
CA VAL A 82 -0.04 29.24 -20.00
C VAL A 82 0.23 30.29 -18.94
N CYS A 83 1.13 29.97 -18.00
CA CYS A 83 1.77 30.95 -17.14
C CYS A 83 3.10 31.36 -17.76
N LEU A 84 3.31 32.66 -17.90
CA LEU A 84 4.51 33.26 -18.47
C LEU A 84 5.42 33.74 -17.35
N PHE A 85 6.72 33.58 -17.57
CA PHE A 85 7.80 34.06 -16.74
C PHE A 85 8.83 34.75 -17.65
N THR A 86 9.60 35.67 -17.09
CA THR A 86 10.81 36.18 -17.74
C THR A 86 11.89 35.09 -17.79
N ALA A 87 12.93 35.31 -18.60
CA ALA A 87 14.07 34.40 -18.72
C ALA A 87 14.75 34.07 -17.38
N ASP A 88 14.83 35.03 -16.45
CA ASP A 88 15.38 34.86 -15.09
C ASP A 88 14.38 34.23 -14.09
N GLY A 89 13.15 33.94 -14.52
CA GLY A 89 12.15 33.18 -13.75
C GLY A 89 11.19 34.03 -12.91
N MET A 90 11.13 35.35 -13.13
CA MET A 90 10.12 36.21 -12.51
C MET A 90 8.74 35.97 -13.14
N PRO A 91 7.67 35.78 -12.35
CA PRO A 91 6.32 35.64 -12.88
C PRO A 91 5.86 36.88 -13.66
N LEU A 92 5.18 36.66 -14.80
CA LEU A 92 4.53 37.71 -15.60
C LEU A 92 3.01 37.48 -15.74
N THR A 93 2.54 36.24 -15.64
CA THR A 93 1.09 35.99 -15.66
C THR A 93 0.49 36.27 -14.30
N ASP A 94 -0.45 37.23 -14.26
CA ASP A 94 -1.08 37.70 -13.03
C ASP A 94 -2.62 37.63 -13.17
N ASP A 95 -3.33 38.56 -12.53
CA ASP A 95 -4.78 38.75 -12.67
C ASP A 95 -5.19 38.84 -14.15
N PRO A 96 -6.38 38.31 -14.51
CA PRO A 96 -6.97 38.54 -15.83
C PRO A 96 -6.96 40.02 -16.25
N PHE A 97 -7.13 40.97 -15.33
CA PHE A 97 -7.05 42.41 -15.65
C PHE A 97 -5.66 42.86 -16.08
N PHE A 98 -4.60 42.52 -15.35
CA PHE A 98 -3.24 42.91 -15.76
C PHE A 98 -2.79 42.23 -17.04
N ASN A 99 -3.39 41.08 -17.37
CA ASN A 99 -3.13 40.39 -18.62
C ASN A 99 -3.77 41.11 -19.84
N THR A 100 -4.75 42.02 -19.65
CA THR A 100 -5.29 42.84 -20.75
C THR A 100 -4.45 44.10 -21.03
N TRP A 101 -3.35 44.31 -20.32
CA TRP A 101 -2.46 45.44 -20.60
C TRP A 101 -1.56 45.12 -21.79
N SER A 102 -1.17 46.15 -22.55
CA SER A 102 -0.32 45.97 -23.73
C SER A 102 1.05 45.39 -23.36
N LEU A 103 1.70 44.72 -24.29
CA LEU A 103 3.06 44.20 -24.06
C LEU A 103 4.03 45.33 -23.68
N LYS A 104 3.87 46.52 -24.27
CA LYS A 104 4.65 47.71 -23.92
C LYS A 104 4.39 48.18 -22.48
N ASP A 105 3.13 48.22 -22.04
CA ASP A 105 2.79 48.61 -20.66
C ASP A 105 3.32 47.63 -19.61
N ARG A 106 3.52 46.36 -20.01
CA ARG A 106 4.15 45.32 -19.19
C ARG A 106 5.67 45.27 -19.38
N HIS A 107 6.23 46.22 -20.12
CA HIS A 107 7.60 46.32 -20.62
C HIS A 107 8.20 44.98 -21.07
N ILE A 108 7.43 44.23 -21.86
CA ILE A 108 7.96 43.16 -22.70
C ILE A 108 8.51 43.86 -23.94
N GLU A 109 9.82 43.80 -24.13
CA GLU A 109 10.54 44.54 -25.17
C GLU A 109 10.86 43.64 -26.37
N ASN A 110 11.27 44.27 -27.48
CA ASN A 110 11.71 43.55 -28.67
C ASN A 110 12.94 42.68 -28.33
N GLY A 111 12.89 41.39 -28.67
CA GLY A 111 13.91 40.40 -28.35
C GLY A 111 13.75 39.75 -26.98
N SER A 112 12.68 40.03 -26.23
CA SER A 112 12.46 39.40 -24.91
C SER A 112 12.34 37.88 -25.02
N GLU A 113 13.01 37.19 -24.11
CA GLU A 113 12.91 35.75 -23.90
C GLU A 113 11.99 35.44 -22.72
N LEU A 114 11.01 34.58 -22.96
CA LEU A 114 9.98 34.19 -22.01
C LEU A 114 10.01 32.69 -21.74
N TYR A 115 9.61 32.30 -20.54
CA TYR A 115 9.42 30.91 -20.18
C TYR A 115 7.93 30.63 -19.96
N ALA A 116 7.39 29.62 -20.66
CA ALA A 116 6.00 29.22 -20.61
C ALA A 116 5.82 27.92 -19.81
N ILE A 117 4.85 27.92 -18.89
CA ILE A 117 4.44 26.73 -18.12
C ILE A 117 2.95 26.47 -18.38
N PHE A 118 2.65 25.30 -18.93
CA PHE A 118 1.28 24.88 -19.22
C PHE A 118 0.59 24.37 -17.95
N THR A 119 -0.65 24.78 -17.73
CA THR A 119 -1.41 24.44 -16.53
C THR A 119 -2.90 24.40 -16.82
N PRO A 120 -3.71 23.61 -16.08
CA PRO A 120 -5.17 23.71 -16.13
C PRO A 120 -5.67 25.12 -15.83
N LYS A 121 -6.69 25.58 -16.59
CA LYS A 121 -7.31 26.91 -16.42
C LYS A 121 -7.88 27.14 -15.03
N GLU A 122 -8.35 26.08 -14.37
CA GLU A 122 -8.89 26.15 -13.01
C GLU A 122 -7.85 26.58 -11.98
N ASN A 123 -6.56 26.31 -12.21
CA ASN A 123 -5.49 26.79 -11.34
C ASN A 123 -5.39 28.31 -11.32
N LEU A 124 -5.93 29.02 -12.32
CA LEU A 124 -5.96 30.49 -12.36
C LEU A 124 -7.35 31.07 -12.00
N ARG A 125 -8.36 30.23 -11.75
CA ARG A 125 -9.72 30.68 -11.37
C ARG A 125 -9.82 30.87 -9.86
N GLY A 126 -9.28 31.99 -9.38
CA GLY A 126 -9.40 32.44 -8.00
C GLY A 126 -10.02 33.83 -7.83
N THR A 127 -10.41 34.50 -8.91
CA THR A 127 -10.89 35.88 -8.85
C THR A 127 -12.41 35.95 -8.74
N ALA A 128 -12.88 36.78 -7.82
CA ALA A 128 -14.28 37.00 -7.51
C ALA A 128 -15.08 37.34 -8.79
N LYS A 129 -16.28 36.77 -8.90
CA LYS A 129 -17.26 37.20 -9.90
C LYS A 129 -17.53 38.69 -9.69
N HIS A 130 -17.52 39.46 -10.78
CA HIS A 130 -17.97 40.85 -10.83
C HIS A 130 -19.15 41.07 -9.87
N SER A 131 -18.95 41.87 -8.83
CA SER A 131 -20.05 42.49 -8.10
C SER A 131 -20.88 43.30 -9.09
N GLN A 132 -22.19 43.16 -9.00
CA GLN A 132 -23.15 43.87 -9.85
C GLN A 132 -22.82 45.36 -9.87
N LYS A 133 -22.84 45.96 -11.07
CA LYS A 133 -22.86 47.40 -11.25
C LYS A 133 -24.12 47.93 -10.56
N ASN A 134 -23.97 48.43 -9.34
CA ASN A 134 -24.92 49.41 -8.83
C ASN A 134 -24.69 50.71 -9.60
N ASP A 135 -25.75 51.47 -9.89
CA ASP A 135 -25.67 52.83 -10.45
C ASP A 135 -25.05 53.79 -9.42
N ILE A 136 -23.77 53.59 -9.13
CA ILE A 136 -22.98 54.48 -8.27
C ILE A 136 -22.50 55.62 -9.16
N LYS A 137 -22.87 56.85 -8.82
CA LYS A 137 -22.34 58.06 -9.46
C LYS A 137 -21.29 58.69 -8.57
N ASN A 138 -20.32 59.38 -9.18
CA ASN A 138 -19.31 60.16 -8.47
C ASN A 138 -19.93 61.50 -7.98
N GLU A 139 -20.92 61.41 -7.09
CA GLU A 139 -21.71 62.52 -6.56
C GLU A 139 -21.68 62.46 -5.01
N GLY A 140 -21.09 63.45 -4.35
CA GLY A 140 -20.93 63.50 -2.90
C GLY A 140 -20.51 64.91 -2.45
N PRO A 141 -20.79 65.29 -1.18
CA PRO A 141 -20.50 66.63 -0.68
C PRO A 141 -19.00 66.91 -0.46
N ASN A 142 -18.17 65.89 -0.31
CA ASN A 142 -16.74 66.02 0.01
C ASN A 142 -15.87 65.48 -1.14
N SER A 143 -14.74 66.14 -1.44
CA SER A 143 -13.75 65.65 -2.40
C SER A 143 -12.58 64.96 -1.69
N VAL A 144 -12.30 63.71 -2.05
CA VAL A 144 -11.12 62.95 -1.57
C VAL A 144 -10.23 62.59 -2.75
N PHE A 145 -8.91 62.70 -2.58
CA PHE A 145 -7.96 62.39 -3.63
C PHE A 145 -7.37 60.98 -3.47
N CYS A 146 -7.44 60.18 -4.53
CA CYS A 146 -6.85 58.85 -4.60
C CYS A 146 -5.71 58.84 -5.62
N HIS A 147 -4.47 58.61 -5.19
CA HIS A 147 -3.35 58.36 -6.09
C HIS A 147 -3.23 56.86 -6.37
N VAL A 148 -3.53 56.46 -7.60
CA VAL A 148 -3.44 55.06 -8.04
C VAL A 148 -2.08 54.80 -8.68
N MET A 149 -1.37 53.80 -8.15
CA MET A 149 -0.08 53.30 -8.62
C MET A 149 -0.03 53.19 -10.15
N LEU A 150 0.97 53.84 -10.76
CA LEU A 150 1.20 53.95 -12.22
C LEU A 150 0.10 54.62 -13.07
N LYS A 151 -0.99 55.09 -12.45
CA LYS A 151 -2.15 55.69 -13.13
C LYS A 151 -2.40 57.14 -12.74
N GLY A 152 -1.83 57.59 -11.62
CA GLY A 152 -1.86 58.99 -11.19
C GLY A 152 -3.02 59.31 -10.23
N ARG A 153 -3.34 60.59 -10.10
CA ARG A 153 -4.29 61.12 -9.11
C ARG A 153 -5.70 61.21 -9.69
N PHE A 154 -6.67 60.72 -8.94
CA PHE A 154 -8.10 60.79 -9.22
C PHE A 154 -8.80 61.55 -8.09
N GLU A 155 -9.80 62.36 -8.43
CA GLU A 155 -10.67 63.05 -7.49
C GLU A 155 -11.99 62.29 -7.39
N ILE A 156 -12.32 61.83 -6.17
CA ILE A 156 -13.54 61.07 -5.89
C ILE A 156 -14.39 61.87 -4.91
N HIS A 157 -15.62 62.15 -5.30
CA HIS A 157 -16.60 62.79 -4.44
C HIS A 157 -17.25 61.72 -3.58
N VAL A 158 -17.30 61.92 -2.27
CA VAL A 158 -17.84 60.98 -1.28
C VAL A 158 -18.63 61.72 -0.20
N ASP A 159 -19.38 60.97 0.61
CA ASP A 159 -19.97 61.45 1.87
C ASP A 159 -19.18 60.82 3.04
N LEU A 160 -18.39 61.63 3.74
CA LEU A 160 -17.45 61.13 4.76
C LEU A 160 -18.16 60.45 5.95
N ASP A 161 -19.39 60.88 6.27
CA ASP A 161 -20.14 60.40 7.45
C ASP A 161 -21.00 59.17 7.16
N CYS A 162 -21.28 58.88 5.89
CA CYS A 162 -22.17 57.78 5.49
C CYS A 162 -21.48 56.66 4.72
N GLU A 163 -20.43 56.96 3.96
CA GLU A 163 -19.79 55.99 3.06
C GLU A 163 -18.62 55.26 3.72
N THR A 164 -18.32 54.07 3.21
CA THR A 164 -17.23 53.20 3.68
C THR A 164 -16.11 53.11 2.65
N LEU A 165 -14.99 52.47 3.00
CA LEU A 165 -13.93 52.14 2.03
C LEU A 165 -14.42 51.27 0.85
N ILE A 166 -15.46 50.47 1.04
CA ILE A 166 -16.04 49.65 -0.04
C ILE A 166 -16.69 50.55 -1.08
N ASP A 167 -17.39 51.59 -0.64
CA ASP A 167 -18.08 52.56 -1.50
C ASP A 167 -17.07 53.44 -2.25
N LEU A 168 -16.05 53.96 -1.54
CA LEU A 168 -14.94 54.70 -2.13
C LEU A 168 -14.24 53.87 -3.22
N ARG A 169 -13.94 52.60 -2.95
CA ARG A 169 -13.32 51.68 -3.93
C ARG A 169 -14.24 51.44 -5.13
N GLY A 170 -15.55 51.36 -4.92
CA GLY A 170 -16.56 51.24 -5.98
C GLY A 170 -16.56 52.47 -6.91
N ARG A 171 -16.58 53.68 -6.34
CA ARG A 171 -16.52 54.94 -7.07
C ARG A 171 -15.18 55.11 -7.81
N LEU A 172 -14.07 54.85 -7.12
CA LEU A 172 -12.74 54.88 -7.74
C LEU A 172 -12.63 53.91 -8.91
N SER A 173 -13.25 52.72 -8.80
CA SER A 173 -13.28 51.74 -9.90
C SER A 173 -14.00 52.27 -11.15
N LEU A 174 -15.09 53.01 -10.96
CA LEU A 174 -15.84 53.62 -12.06
C LEU A 174 -15.07 54.77 -12.71
N GLU A 175 -14.51 55.67 -11.90
CA GLU A 175 -13.80 56.85 -12.37
C GLU A 175 -12.46 56.49 -13.05
N SER A 176 -11.70 55.58 -12.46
CA SER A 176 -10.40 55.16 -13.02
C SER A 176 -10.51 54.13 -14.14
N GLY A 177 -11.67 53.47 -14.30
CA GLY A 177 -11.85 52.33 -15.20
C GLY A 177 -11.10 51.06 -14.75
N ILE A 178 -10.52 51.06 -13.55
CA ILE A 178 -9.78 49.93 -12.98
C ILE A 178 -10.73 49.09 -12.13
N PRO A 179 -10.78 47.76 -12.27
CA PRO A 179 -11.67 46.92 -11.48
C PRO A 179 -11.43 47.06 -9.98
N SER A 180 -12.52 47.13 -9.22
CA SER A 180 -12.48 47.27 -7.75
C SER A 180 -11.66 46.18 -7.06
N HIS A 181 -11.61 44.96 -7.59
CA HIS A 181 -10.86 43.85 -6.98
C HIS A 181 -9.34 43.97 -7.09
N VAL A 182 -8.82 44.87 -7.95
CA VAL A 182 -7.37 45.12 -8.06
C VAL A 182 -6.92 46.42 -7.39
N LEU A 183 -7.85 47.22 -6.85
CA LEU A 183 -7.56 48.46 -6.14
C LEU A 183 -7.30 48.15 -4.66
N TYR A 184 -6.04 48.20 -4.26
CA TYR A 184 -5.59 47.86 -2.91
C TYR A 184 -5.31 49.12 -2.08
N LEU A 185 -6.03 49.29 -0.97
CA LEU A 185 -5.77 50.32 0.04
C LEU A 185 -4.99 49.72 1.21
N LYS A 186 -3.87 50.36 1.55
CA LYS A 186 -2.99 49.94 2.63
C LYS A 186 -3.57 50.34 3.99
N ASP A 187 -3.29 49.55 5.03
CA ASP A 187 -3.48 49.87 6.45
C ASP A 187 -4.92 49.89 7.01
N TYR A 188 -5.92 49.52 6.21
CA TYR A 188 -7.30 49.37 6.68
C TYR A 188 -7.74 47.90 6.58
N GLU A 189 -7.86 47.22 7.71
CA GLU A 189 -8.60 45.95 7.74
C GLU A 189 -10.05 46.27 7.39
N TRP A 190 -10.57 45.67 6.31
CA TRP A 190 -11.91 45.94 5.78
C TRP A 190 -13.01 45.56 6.76
N THR A 191 -13.25 46.40 7.76
CA THR A 191 -14.44 46.40 8.60
C THR A 191 -15.58 46.96 7.77
N VAL A 192 -16.63 46.17 7.58
CA VAL A 192 -17.76 46.53 6.71
C VAL A 192 -18.62 47.66 7.32
N SER A 193 -18.24 48.17 8.51
CA SER A 193 -19.08 49.00 9.37
C SER A 193 -18.53 50.39 9.69
N GLU A 194 -17.26 50.70 9.39
CA GLU A 194 -16.66 52.00 9.71
C GLU A 194 -16.80 52.97 8.53
N THR A 195 -17.21 54.21 8.83
CA THR A 195 -17.34 55.29 7.84
C THR A 195 -15.97 55.85 7.46
N LEU A 196 -15.86 56.55 6.32
CA LEU A 196 -14.60 57.20 5.92
C LEU A 196 -14.11 58.20 7.00
N HIS A 197 -15.03 58.89 7.66
CA HIS A 197 -14.72 59.76 8.79
C HIS A 197 -14.19 58.99 10.00
N ASP A 198 -14.78 57.85 10.37
CA ASP A 198 -14.28 57.00 11.47
C ASP A 198 -12.85 56.51 11.23
N LEU A 199 -12.49 56.34 9.95
CA LEU A 199 -11.15 55.95 9.50
C LEU A 199 -10.17 57.13 9.42
N GLY A 200 -10.59 58.34 9.78
CA GLY A 200 -9.75 59.55 9.79
C GLY A 200 -9.48 60.14 8.41
N ILE A 201 -10.30 59.80 7.39
CA ILE A 201 -10.16 60.33 6.04
C ILE A 201 -10.84 61.70 5.96
N SER A 202 -10.11 62.70 5.48
CA SER A 202 -10.60 64.08 5.28
C SER A 202 -10.39 64.55 3.83
N GLU A 203 -10.97 65.70 3.46
CA GLU A 203 -10.85 66.27 2.10
C GLU A 203 -9.40 66.54 1.66
N ASP A 204 -8.51 66.84 2.61
CA ASP A 204 -7.08 67.09 2.34
C ASP A 204 -6.26 65.78 2.22
N THR A 205 -6.86 64.64 2.52
CA THR A 205 -6.15 63.35 2.55
C THR A 205 -5.93 62.81 1.13
N VAL A 206 -4.67 62.51 0.79
CA VAL A 206 -4.33 61.80 -0.45
C VAL A 206 -4.11 60.32 -0.13
N LEU A 207 -5.07 59.49 -0.52
CA LEU A 207 -5.02 58.04 -0.34
C LEU A 207 -4.14 57.40 -1.40
N GLN A 208 -3.15 56.61 -0.97
CA GLN A 208 -2.26 55.86 -1.85
C GLN A 208 -2.86 54.48 -2.14
N ILE A 209 -3.13 54.19 -3.42
CA ILE A 209 -3.80 52.97 -3.88
C ILE A 209 -2.80 52.15 -4.69
N SER A 210 -2.41 50.97 -4.18
CA SER A 210 -1.61 50.01 -4.95
C SER A 210 -2.49 49.21 -5.90
N LEU A 211 -1.90 48.70 -6.99
CA LEU A 211 -2.59 47.74 -7.85
C LEU A 211 -2.19 46.32 -7.48
N SER A 212 -3.14 45.49 -7.06
CA SER A 212 -2.88 44.10 -6.71
C SER A 212 -4.13 43.24 -6.73
N SER A 213 -4.04 42.04 -7.29
CA SER A 213 -5.13 41.04 -7.28
C SER A 213 -5.06 40.05 -6.12
N PHE A 214 -4.08 40.21 -5.22
CA PHE A 214 -3.88 39.32 -4.08
C PHE A 214 -4.71 39.82 -2.89
N HIS A 215 -5.45 38.92 -2.24
CA HIS A 215 -6.26 39.24 -1.06
C HIS A 215 -5.41 39.66 0.15
N ASP A 216 -6.02 40.47 1.04
CA ASP A 216 -5.39 41.16 2.19
C ASP A 216 -4.77 40.23 3.25
N LYS A 217 -5.12 38.93 3.25
CA LYS A 217 -4.55 37.99 4.21
C LYS A 217 -3.16 37.60 3.77
N VAL A 218 -2.14 37.97 4.56
CA VAL A 218 -0.81 37.35 4.49
C VAL A 218 -1.02 35.83 4.48
N PRO A 219 -0.77 35.13 3.36
CA PRO A 219 -0.98 33.71 3.32
C PRO A 219 -0.06 33.09 4.36
N HIS A 220 -0.61 32.31 5.28
CA HIS A 220 0.21 31.50 6.16
C HIS A 220 1.14 30.67 5.28
N MET A 221 2.44 30.68 5.58
CA MET A 221 3.49 29.90 4.90
C MET A 221 3.12 28.43 4.66
N ILE A 222 2.26 27.90 5.54
CA ILE A 222 1.72 26.53 5.52
C ILE A 222 0.84 26.27 4.28
N GLY A 223 0.06 27.26 3.81
CA GLY A 223 -0.82 27.13 2.64
C GLY A 223 -0.07 26.83 1.33
N PHE A 224 1.22 27.17 1.25
CA PHE A 224 2.01 26.87 0.06
C PHE A 224 2.17 25.36 -0.18
N CYS A 225 2.24 24.55 0.88
CA CYS A 225 2.35 23.09 0.75
C CYS A 225 0.98 22.38 0.74
N GLN A 226 -0.12 23.11 0.56
CA GLN A 226 -1.45 22.53 0.38
C GLN A 226 -1.63 21.99 -1.05
N SER A 227 -2.41 20.93 -1.23
CA SER A 227 -2.80 20.40 -2.55
C SER A 227 -4.02 21.14 -3.14
N ASP A 228 -3.87 22.42 -3.47
CA ASP A 228 -4.91 23.28 -4.06
C ASP A 228 -4.65 23.62 -5.55
N ILE A 229 -3.69 22.94 -6.16
CA ILE A 229 -3.37 23.01 -7.60
C ILE A 229 -3.62 21.64 -8.20
N THR A 230 -4.32 21.62 -9.34
CA THR A 230 -4.50 20.43 -10.16
C THR A 230 -3.34 20.33 -11.15
N PRO A 231 -2.47 19.30 -11.10
CA PRO A 231 -1.41 19.14 -12.08
C PRO A 231 -1.98 18.89 -13.48
N SER A 232 -1.26 19.34 -14.51
CA SER A 232 -1.60 19.11 -15.92
C SER A 232 -1.73 17.62 -16.26
N VAL A 233 -0.84 16.80 -15.72
CA VAL A 233 -0.91 15.34 -15.80
C VAL A 233 -1.51 14.79 -14.50
N LYS A 234 -2.67 14.14 -14.62
CA LYS A 234 -3.42 13.61 -13.47
C LYS A 234 -2.54 12.75 -12.58
N GLN A 235 -2.60 12.97 -11.27
CA GLN A 235 -1.89 12.21 -10.23
C GLN A 235 -2.88 11.56 -9.26
N THR A 236 -2.48 10.48 -8.58
CA THR A 236 -3.27 9.91 -7.49
C THR A 236 -3.36 10.84 -6.27
N GLY A 237 -4.41 10.71 -5.45
CA GLY A 237 -4.51 11.47 -4.19
C GLY A 237 -3.37 11.14 -3.22
N LYS A 238 -2.92 9.89 -3.23
CA LYS A 238 -1.73 9.43 -2.52
C LYS A 238 -0.47 10.13 -3.03
N GLY A 239 -0.27 10.16 -4.34
CA GLY A 239 0.85 10.85 -5.00
C GLY A 239 0.91 12.34 -4.65
N LEU A 240 -0.21 13.06 -4.78
CA LEU A 240 -0.30 14.47 -4.38
C LEU A 240 0.08 14.68 -2.90
N SER A 241 -0.45 13.84 -2.00
CA SER A 241 -0.10 13.93 -0.59
C SER A 241 1.38 13.65 -0.33
N ALA A 242 1.99 12.69 -1.04
CA ALA A 242 3.41 12.36 -0.93
C ALA A 242 4.31 13.51 -1.43
N PHE A 243 4.00 14.07 -2.61
CA PHE A 243 4.72 15.20 -3.20
C PHE A 243 4.74 16.43 -2.29
N PHE A 244 3.57 16.89 -1.83
CA PHE A 244 3.49 18.07 -0.98
C PHE A 244 4.05 17.81 0.43
N SER A 245 3.92 16.60 0.96
CA SER A 245 4.57 16.24 2.24
C SER A 245 6.09 16.26 2.13
N ALA A 246 6.65 15.69 1.06
CA ALA A 246 8.09 15.71 0.81
C ALA A 246 8.62 17.14 0.63
N LEU A 247 7.95 17.97 -0.16
CA LEU A 247 8.30 19.38 -0.34
C LEU A 247 8.30 20.14 1.00
N ASN A 248 7.28 19.93 1.84
CA ASN A 248 7.21 20.57 3.16
C ASN A 248 8.32 20.06 4.10
N ALA A 249 8.60 18.76 4.11
CA ALA A 249 9.67 18.17 4.93
C ALA A 249 11.06 18.72 4.54
N ILE A 250 11.33 18.88 3.24
CA ILE A 250 12.57 19.47 2.72
C ILE A 250 12.68 20.94 3.11
N ARG A 251 11.61 21.72 2.97
CA ARG A 251 11.59 23.11 3.42
C ARG A 251 11.91 23.23 4.92
N MET A 252 11.42 22.31 5.73
CA MET A 252 11.64 22.31 7.18
C MET A 252 13.04 21.85 7.59
N GLN A 253 13.62 20.82 6.94
CA GLN A 253 14.90 20.22 7.35
C GLN A 253 16.11 20.75 6.56
N ASN A 254 15.92 21.04 5.27
CA ASN A 254 16.98 21.31 4.30
C ASN A 254 16.83 22.68 3.63
N GLY A 255 15.99 23.57 4.16
CA GLY A 255 15.90 24.96 3.73
C GLY A 255 17.18 25.77 4.01
N GLY A 256 17.20 27.02 3.55
CA GLY A 256 18.34 27.92 3.77
C GLY A 256 19.44 27.82 2.71
N VAL A 257 20.58 28.46 2.99
CA VAL A 257 21.67 28.71 2.02
C VAL A 257 22.19 27.44 1.36
N TRP A 258 22.25 26.32 2.07
CA TRP A 258 22.68 25.03 1.49
C TRP A 258 21.79 24.57 0.33
N PHE A 259 20.49 24.87 0.39
CA PHE A 259 19.54 24.50 -0.67
C PHE A 259 19.85 25.18 -2.01
N LYS A 260 20.66 26.25 -2.03
CA LYS A 260 21.20 26.84 -3.27
C LYS A 260 21.91 25.80 -4.14
N LYS A 261 22.61 24.81 -3.54
CA LYS A 261 23.26 23.73 -4.29
C LYS A 261 22.26 22.86 -5.04
N VAL A 262 21.12 22.57 -4.41
CA VAL A 262 20.03 21.80 -5.02
C VAL A 262 19.40 22.59 -6.15
N ILE A 263 19.22 23.91 -5.97
CA ILE A 263 18.70 24.80 -7.02
C ILE A 263 19.67 24.87 -8.20
N ALA A 264 20.98 25.04 -7.96
CA ALA A 264 22.01 25.00 -9.00
C ALA A 264 21.92 23.72 -9.83
N TYR A 265 21.80 22.58 -9.14
CA TYR A 265 21.67 21.28 -9.80
C TYR A 265 20.37 21.16 -10.60
N ILE A 266 19.24 21.55 -10.02
CA ILE A 266 17.93 21.55 -10.70
C ILE A 266 17.98 22.45 -11.95
N ARG A 267 18.53 23.66 -11.85
CA ARG A 267 18.67 24.59 -12.97
C ARG A 267 19.52 23.98 -14.08
N LYS A 268 20.67 23.40 -13.71
CA LYS A 268 21.58 22.71 -14.65
C LYS A 268 20.91 21.59 -15.45
N ILE A 269 20.11 20.75 -14.80
CA ILE A 269 19.53 19.55 -15.45
C ILE A 269 18.18 19.80 -16.11
N SER A 270 17.42 20.81 -15.66
CA SER A 270 16.07 21.10 -16.17
C SER A 270 16.03 22.26 -17.16
N GLY A 271 17.00 23.19 -17.11
CA GLY A 271 16.93 24.47 -17.83
C GLY A 271 15.73 25.33 -17.42
N CYS A 272 15.03 24.99 -16.33
CA CYS A 272 13.77 25.64 -15.95
C CYS A 272 14.01 26.75 -14.93
N ASN A 273 14.28 27.96 -15.42
CA ASN A 273 14.56 29.12 -14.56
C ASN A 273 13.37 29.51 -13.68
N ALA A 274 12.13 29.39 -14.19
CA ALA A 274 10.91 29.62 -13.42
C ALA A 274 10.78 28.67 -12.21
N LEU A 275 11.12 27.38 -12.37
CA LEU A 275 11.15 26.40 -11.29
C LEU A 275 12.24 26.75 -10.26
N ALA A 276 13.45 27.01 -10.72
CA ALA A 276 14.60 27.32 -9.87
C ALA A 276 14.37 28.59 -9.03
N GLN A 277 13.91 29.67 -9.67
CA GLN A 277 13.57 30.94 -9.03
C GLN A 277 12.45 30.77 -7.99
N SER A 278 11.41 29.98 -8.31
CA SER A 278 10.31 29.71 -7.40
C SER A 278 10.75 28.88 -6.18
N LEU A 279 11.59 27.86 -6.38
CA LEU A 279 12.17 27.07 -5.29
C LEU A 279 13.10 27.90 -4.39
N PHE A 280 13.86 28.83 -4.97
CA PHE A 280 14.71 29.75 -4.21
C PHE A 280 13.90 30.56 -3.20
N GLN A 281 12.82 31.20 -3.64
CA GLN A 281 12.00 32.01 -2.75
C GLN A 281 11.30 31.17 -1.66
N VAL A 282 10.71 30.04 -2.04
CA VAL A 282 9.84 29.26 -1.15
C VAL A 282 10.64 28.37 -0.19
N VAL A 283 11.73 27.76 -0.65
CA VAL A 283 12.47 26.75 0.10
C VAL A 283 13.78 27.31 0.66
N CYS A 284 14.56 28.04 -0.14
CA CYS A 284 15.83 28.59 0.30
C CYS A 284 15.65 29.80 1.23
N GLN A 285 14.82 30.78 0.84
CA GLN A 285 14.54 31.96 1.69
C GLN A 285 13.43 31.74 2.72
N ASN A 286 12.68 30.63 2.62
CA ASN A 286 11.50 30.39 3.44
C ASN A 286 10.57 31.62 3.47
N ARG A 287 10.20 32.12 2.29
CA ARG A 287 9.21 33.21 2.09
C ARG A 287 7.94 32.70 1.43
N THR A 288 6.84 33.45 1.57
CA THR A 288 5.59 33.12 0.89
C THR A 288 5.76 33.25 -0.63
N GLY A 289 5.35 32.22 -1.38
CA GLY A 289 5.32 32.24 -2.84
C GLY A 289 3.93 32.55 -3.39
N THR A 290 3.86 33.03 -4.63
CA THR A 290 2.59 33.25 -5.33
C THR A 290 2.00 31.94 -5.87
N ARG A 291 0.72 31.97 -6.23
CA ARG A 291 0.06 30.82 -6.87
C ARG A 291 0.76 30.41 -8.18
N VAL A 292 1.24 31.38 -8.96
CA VAL A 292 1.97 31.14 -10.21
C VAL A 292 3.34 30.49 -9.97
N GLN A 293 4.06 30.90 -8.93
CA GLN A 293 5.30 30.22 -8.51
C GLN A 293 5.03 28.79 -8.04
N LYS A 294 3.89 28.54 -7.40
CA LYS A 294 3.48 27.20 -7.01
C LYS A 294 3.15 26.32 -8.22
N ILE A 295 2.49 26.86 -9.24
CA ILE A 295 2.29 26.18 -10.53
C ILE A 295 3.65 25.82 -11.15
N ALA A 296 4.62 26.74 -11.14
CA ALA A 296 5.96 26.47 -11.65
C ALA A 296 6.66 25.32 -10.92
N ILE A 297 6.49 25.23 -9.58
CA ILE A 297 7.04 24.14 -8.78
C ILE A 297 6.33 22.81 -9.11
N VAL A 298 5.00 22.79 -9.15
CA VAL A 298 4.23 21.55 -9.41
C VAL A 298 4.49 21.01 -10.80
N GLU A 299 4.34 21.83 -11.84
CA GLU A 299 4.52 21.42 -13.22
C GLU A 299 5.99 21.16 -13.55
N GLY A 300 6.89 22.04 -13.08
CA GLY A 300 8.33 21.90 -13.29
C GLY A 300 8.91 20.63 -12.63
N LEU A 301 8.53 20.36 -11.38
CA LEU A 301 8.97 19.13 -10.71
C LEU A 301 8.30 17.88 -11.28
N TYR A 302 7.07 17.96 -11.80
CA TYR A 302 6.47 16.82 -12.51
C TYR A 302 7.36 16.41 -13.69
N TYR A 303 7.70 17.34 -14.59
CA TYR A 303 8.56 17.01 -15.73
C TYR A 303 9.94 16.53 -15.30
N LEU A 304 10.55 17.18 -14.31
CA LEU A 304 11.84 16.74 -13.75
C LEU A 304 11.77 15.32 -13.17
N PHE A 305 10.79 15.03 -12.32
CA PHE A 305 10.64 13.71 -11.69
C PHE A 305 10.31 12.64 -12.71
N ARG A 306 9.46 12.94 -13.68
CA ARG A 306 9.13 12.03 -14.77
C ARG A 306 10.38 11.63 -15.56
N GLU A 307 11.29 12.55 -15.79
CA GLU A 307 12.57 12.30 -16.47
C GLU A 307 13.57 11.51 -15.63
N LEU A 308 13.51 11.61 -14.30
CA LEU A 308 14.34 10.81 -13.39
C LEU A 308 13.86 9.36 -13.23
N LEU A 309 12.55 9.14 -13.35
CA LEU A 309 11.90 7.87 -13.06
C LEU A 309 11.77 6.98 -14.32
N PRO A 310 11.95 5.65 -14.21
CA PRO A 310 11.83 4.72 -15.33
C PRO A 310 10.44 4.76 -16.00
N SER A 311 10.43 4.67 -17.33
CA SER A 311 9.25 4.69 -18.20
C SER A 311 9.43 3.76 -19.41
N HIS A 312 8.33 3.44 -20.11
CA HIS A 312 8.29 2.58 -21.29
C HIS A 312 9.29 2.93 -22.40
N THR A 313 9.75 4.19 -22.47
CA THR A 313 10.52 4.71 -23.63
C THR A 313 12.00 4.95 -23.35
N LYS A 314 12.46 4.88 -22.09
CA LYS A 314 13.79 5.41 -21.73
C LYS A 314 14.72 4.46 -21.00
N ARG A 315 14.22 3.43 -20.33
CA ARG A 315 15.06 2.53 -19.50
C ARG A 315 14.59 1.08 -19.58
N SER A 316 15.55 0.17 -19.75
CA SER A 316 15.38 -1.27 -19.54
C SER A 316 15.54 -1.62 -18.05
N ASP A 317 14.89 -0.87 -17.17
CA ASP A 317 14.83 -1.17 -15.72
C ASP A 317 13.53 -1.95 -15.48
N ASP A 318 13.53 -3.01 -14.66
CA ASP A 318 12.42 -3.97 -14.53
C ASP A 318 11.11 -3.38 -13.97
N ARG A 319 11.12 -2.11 -13.56
CA ARG A 319 9.97 -1.41 -12.97
C ARG A 319 9.58 -0.18 -13.77
N ILE A 320 8.39 -0.22 -14.34
CA ILE A 320 7.80 0.90 -15.06
C ILE A 320 6.94 1.74 -14.09
N ILE A 321 7.17 3.05 -14.05
CA ILE A 321 6.34 3.98 -13.29
C ILE A 321 5.45 4.73 -14.27
N GLU A 322 4.14 4.53 -14.15
CA GLU A 322 3.13 5.22 -14.96
C GLU A 322 3.07 6.72 -14.61
N ASP A 323 2.58 7.54 -15.56
CA ASP A 323 2.51 9.00 -15.38
C ASP A 323 1.66 9.40 -14.17
N ILE A 324 0.62 8.63 -13.85
CA ILE A 324 -0.29 8.90 -12.71
C ILE A 324 0.37 8.71 -11.33
N ASP A 325 1.51 8.01 -11.27
CA ASP A 325 2.18 7.61 -10.03
C ASP A 325 3.46 8.42 -9.75
N VAL A 326 3.88 9.32 -10.66
CA VAL A 326 5.14 10.08 -10.54
C VAL A 326 5.31 10.74 -9.17
N PHE A 327 4.27 11.40 -8.68
CA PHE A 327 4.31 12.10 -7.40
C PHE A 327 4.33 11.18 -6.17
N GLU A 328 3.92 9.92 -6.29
CA GLU A 328 4.07 8.94 -5.20
C GLU A 328 5.56 8.66 -4.90
N TYR A 329 6.42 8.77 -5.92
CA TYR A 329 7.86 8.57 -5.81
C TYR A 329 8.65 9.87 -5.57
N ALA A 330 7.96 10.98 -5.27
CA ALA A 330 8.61 12.25 -4.95
C ALA A 330 9.72 12.15 -3.87
N PRO A 331 9.59 11.36 -2.77
CA PRO A 331 10.67 11.18 -1.81
C PRO A 331 11.95 10.59 -2.42
N VAL A 332 11.81 9.66 -3.38
CA VAL A 332 12.94 9.04 -4.10
C VAL A 332 13.63 10.05 -5.01
N CYS A 333 12.85 10.80 -5.78
CA CYS A 333 13.37 11.86 -6.66
C CYS A 333 14.11 12.94 -5.85
N TRP A 334 13.54 13.37 -4.73
CA TRP A 334 14.18 14.33 -3.86
C TRP A 334 15.47 13.80 -3.23
N ALA A 335 15.49 12.56 -2.74
CA ALA A 335 16.71 11.96 -2.20
C ALA A 335 17.85 11.91 -3.24
N TYR A 336 17.51 11.61 -4.50
CA TYR A 336 18.46 11.69 -5.60
C TYR A 336 18.97 13.12 -5.82
N LEU A 337 18.07 14.10 -5.97
CA LEU A 337 18.44 15.51 -6.19
C LEU A 337 19.32 16.06 -5.04
N LEU A 338 18.98 15.75 -3.78
CA LEU A 338 19.76 16.15 -2.61
C LEU A 338 21.15 15.49 -2.59
N SER A 339 21.25 14.22 -3.03
CA SER A 339 22.53 13.51 -3.12
C SER A 339 23.44 14.11 -4.18
N GLN A 340 22.91 14.37 -5.38
CA GLN A 340 23.69 14.89 -6.49
C GLN A 340 24.14 16.33 -6.27
N ALA A 341 23.36 17.10 -5.49
CA ALA A 341 23.69 18.49 -5.19
C ALA A 341 24.90 18.68 -4.25
N LYS A 342 25.38 17.65 -3.54
CA LYS A 342 26.44 17.81 -2.52
C LYS A 342 27.71 18.45 -3.08
N ASP A 343 28.10 18.05 -4.30
CA ASP A 343 29.35 18.45 -4.95
C ASP A 343 29.16 19.54 -6.02
N VAL A 344 27.98 20.16 -6.08
CA VAL A 344 27.65 21.20 -7.07
C VAL A 344 28.10 22.59 -6.59
N SER A 345 28.80 23.33 -7.46
CA SER A 345 29.17 24.74 -7.22
C SER A 345 27.93 25.64 -7.26
N THR A 346 27.90 26.65 -6.39
CA THR A 346 26.84 27.68 -6.33
C THR A 346 27.28 29.01 -6.94
N GLU A 347 28.42 29.05 -7.64
CA GLU A 347 28.99 30.29 -8.21
C GLU A 347 28.04 30.98 -9.20
N HIS A 348 27.22 30.21 -9.92
CA HIS A 348 26.22 30.72 -10.87
C HIS A 348 24.83 30.96 -10.24
N GLU A 349 24.66 30.71 -8.94
CA GLU A 349 23.40 30.92 -8.21
C GLU A 349 23.41 32.25 -7.44
N ASN A 350 23.55 33.34 -8.20
CA ASN A 350 23.55 34.72 -7.69
C ASN A 350 22.14 35.31 -7.75
N TYR A 351 21.71 35.89 -6.62
CA TYR A 351 20.38 36.47 -6.47
C TYR A 351 20.50 37.88 -5.92
N SER A 352 20.09 38.87 -6.71
CA SER A 352 20.11 40.28 -6.35
C SER A 352 18.78 40.66 -5.68
N PRO A 353 18.79 41.12 -4.41
CA PRO A 353 17.57 41.55 -3.75
C PRO A 353 17.10 42.89 -4.31
N ILE A 354 15.95 42.89 -4.98
CA ILE A 354 15.30 44.11 -5.45
C ILE A 354 14.34 44.59 -4.36
N SER A 355 14.58 45.79 -3.84
CA SER A 355 13.66 46.44 -2.88
C SER A 355 12.40 46.89 -3.59
N LEU A 356 11.24 46.61 -3.00
CA LEU A 356 9.93 47.09 -3.46
C LEU A 356 9.40 48.24 -2.59
N LYS A 357 10.24 48.71 -1.66
CA LYS A 357 9.99 49.87 -0.81
C LYS A 357 10.98 51.00 -1.09
N ALA A 358 10.48 52.22 -0.98
CA ALA A 358 11.28 53.44 -0.97
C ALA A 358 12.03 53.56 0.36
N GLN A 359 13.36 53.70 0.31
CA GLN A 359 14.18 53.85 1.53
C GLN A 359 13.83 55.11 2.32
N SER A 360 13.38 56.17 1.66
CA SER A 360 13.07 57.46 2.29
C SER A 360 11.78 57.45 3.10
N THR A 361 10.79 56.63 2.72
CA THR A 361 9.46 56.59 3.36
C THR A 361 9.15 55.25 4.04
N ASP A 362 9.96 54.21 3.80
CA ASP A 362 9.68 52.81 4.15
C ASP A 362 8.31 52.30 3.61
N GLN A 363 7.77 52.98 2.61
CA GLN A 363 6.52 52.62 1.93
C GLN A 363 6.79 51.87 0.64
N ARG A 364 5.85 50.99 0.25
CA ARG A 364 5.86 50.32 -1.06
C ARG A 364 5.82 51.37 -2.16
N PHE A 365 6.63 51.18 -3.21
CA PHE A 365 6.65 52.11 -4.34
C PHE A 365 5.29 52.19 -5.06
N SER A 366 4.85 53.42 -5.36
CA SER A 366 3.70 53.75 -6.20
C SER A 366 4.14 54.16 -7.61
N GLU A 367 5.18 54.99 -7.72
CA GLU A 367 5.77 55.43 -8.99
C GLU A 367 7.31 55.37 -8.89
N PRO A 368 7.91 54.17 -9.01
CA PRO A 368 9.35 54.02 -8.82
C PRO A 368 10.14 54.65 -9.98
N VAL A 369 11.09 55.51 -9.65
CA VAL A 369 11.93 56.24 -10.60
C VAL A 369 13.41 56.08 -10.28
N ARG A 370 14.24 56.16 -11.32
CA ARG A 370 15.70 56.25 -11.25
C ARG A 370 16.13 57.68 -11.53
N VAL A 371 17.02 58.17 -10.69
CA VAL A 371 17.69 59.46 -10.83
C VAL A 371 19.00 59.25 -11.59
N PRO A 372 19.40 60.15 -12.49
CA PRO A 372 20.68 60.04 -13.20
C PRO A 372 21.87 59.87 -12.24
N ASP A 373 22.81 59.01 -12.64
CA ASP A 373 24.05 58.69 -11.91
C ASP A 373 23.87 58.00 -10.54
N VAL A 374 22.63 57.68 -10.15
CA VAL A 374 22.32 57.01 -8.88
C VAL A 374 21.71 55.63 -9.16
N PRO A 375 22.29 54.54 -8.60
CA PRO A 375 21.77 53.17 -8.83
C PRO A 375 20.51 52.86 -8.01
N GLU A 376 20.25 53.64 -6.96
CA GLU A 376 19.08 53.50 -6.08
C GLU A 376 17.79 53.91 -6.80
N VAL A 377 16.67 53.30 -6.38
CA VAL A 377 15.32 53.59 -6.87
C VAL A 377 14.60 54.45 -5.84
N PHE A 378 13.91 55.48 -6.30
CA PHE A 378 13.21 56.45 -5.47
C PHE A 378 11.73 56.49 -5.77
N GLU A 379 10.92 56.91 -4.81
CA GLU A 379 9.53 57.27 -5.06
C GLU A 379 9.48 58.61 -5.77
N ARG A 380 8.70 58.71 -6.85
CA ARG A 380 8.64 59.91 -7.68
C ARG A 380 8.22 61.14 -6.89
N ALA A 381 7.21 61.01 -6.03
CA ALA A 381 6.73 62.11 -5.19
C ALA A 381 7.85 62.69 -4.32
N HIS A 382 8.64 61.82 -3.68
CA HIS A 382 9.77 62.23 -2.86
C HIS A 382 10.82 63.02 -3.65
N VAL A 383 11.17 62.57 -4.86
CA VAL A 383 12.14 63.29 -5.69
C VAL A 383 11.61 64.64 -6.15
N LEU A 384 10.31 64.74 -6.46
CA LEU A 384 9.68 66.00 -6.82
C LEU A 384 9.63 66.99 -5.66
N ASP A 385 9.43 66.52 -4.43
CA ASP A 385 9.49 67.37 -3.24
C ASP A 385 10.91 67.91 -3.03
N VAL A 386 11.94 67.07 -3.18
CA VAL A 386 13.35 67.50 -3.14
C VAL A 386 13.65 68.56 -4.22
N ILE A 387 13.13 68.39 -5.44
CA ILE A 387 13.28 69.38 -6.52
C ILE A 387 12.57 70.70 -6.15
N ARG A 388 11.37 70.63 -5.59
CA ARG A 388 10.57 71.81 -5.20
C ARG A 388 11.23 72.59 -4.06
N GLU A 389 11.83 71.89 -3.11
CA GLU A 389 12.53 72.47 -1.95
C GLU A 389 13.96 72.95 -2.28
N GLY A 390 14.44 72.71 -3.51
CA GLY A 390 15.80 73.06 -3.93
C GLY A 390 16.89 72.20 -3.31
N GLY A 391 16.54 71.00 -2.83
CA GLY A 391 17.46 70.02 -2.26
C GLY A 391 18.32 69.30 -3.31
N ARG A 392 19.28 68.49 -2.87
CA ARG A 392 20.13 67.64 -3.73
C ARG A 392 20.04 66.18 -3.33
N ILE A 393 19.95 65.29 -4.32
CA ILE A 393 20.05 63.84 -4.10
C ILE A 393 21.53 63.45 -4.00
N PRO A 394 21.96 62.71 -2.96
CA PRO A 394 23.33 62.24 -2.84
C PRO A 394 23.79 61.47 -4.07
N LYS A 395 25.04 61.71 -4.53
CA LYS A 395 25.69 61.06 -5.69
C LYS A 395 25.07 61.39 -7.06
N CYS A 396 24.04 62.24 -7.15
CA CYS A 396 23.56 62.78 -8.41
C CYS A 396 24.47 63.95 -8.84
N ASN A 397 25.10 63.86 -10.02
CA ASN A 397 26.00 64.89 -10.54
C ASN A 397 25.26 66.01 -11.30
N GLU A 398 23.95 65.84 -11.54
CA GLU A 398 23.14 66.81 -12.27
C GLU A 398 22.78 68.01 -11.37
N LEU A 399 23.40 69.17 -11.66
CA LEU A 399 23.23 70.40 -10.88
C LEU A 399 21.80 70.94 -10.86
N ASN A 400 21.02 70.67 -11.91
CA ASN A 400 19.63 71.14 -12.09
C ASN A 400 18.72 69.94 -12.42
N LEU A 401 18.51 69.06 -11.45
CA LEU A 401 17.62 67.91 -11.61
C LEU A 401 16.19 68.39 -11.95
N LYS A 402 15.69 68.01 -13.12
CA LYS A 402 14.32 68.31 -13.56
C LYS A 402 13.46 67.06 -13.51
N GLU A 403 12.15 67.24 -13.49
CA GLU A 403 11.18 66.15 -13.61
C GLU A 403 11.41 65.30 -14.88
N THR A 404 11.85 65.93 -15.97
CA THR A 404 12.21 65.25 -17.24
C THR A 404 13.50 64.43 -17.16
N SER A 405 14.32 64.62 -16.14
CA SER A 405 15.57 63.86 -15.93
C SER A 405 15.29 62.48 -15.31
N LEU A 406 14.11 62.28 -14.73
CA LEU A 406 13.70 61.03 -14.09
C LEU A 406 13.36 59.96 -15.12
N LYS A 407 13.88 58.75 -14.92
CA LYS A 407 13.52 57.57 -15.73
C LYS A 407 12.67 56.64 -14.88
N LYS A 408 11.67 56.00 -15.49
CA LYS A 408 10.90 54.95 -14.80
C LYS A 408 11.81 53.77 -14.46
N ALA A 409 11.66 53.23 -13.26
CA ALA A 409 12.33 52.00 -12.85
C ALA A 409 11.51 50.80 -13.34
N THR A 410 11.53 50.53 -14.65
CA THR A 410 10.65 49.55 -15.31
C THR A 410 10.84 48.13 -14.79
N ASP A 411 12.05 47.79 -14.34
CA ASP A 411 12.39 46.54 -13.66
C ASP A 411 11.61 46.37 -12.33
N VAL A 412 11.52 47.45 -11.54
CA VAL A 412 10.75 47.47 -10.29
C VAL A 412 9.24 47.51 -10.56
N GLU A 413 8.78 48.30 -11.53
CA GLU A 413 7.36 48.37 -11.92
C GLU A 413 6.79 46.99 -12.29
N LYS A 414 7.55 46.19 -13.06
CA LYS A 414 7.14 44.81 -13.42
C LYS A 414 6.92 43.95 -12.18
N ILE A 415 7.86 43.97 -11.24
CA ILE A 415 7.79 43.15 -10.03
C ILE A 415 6.63 43.59 -9.15
N LEU A 416 6.37 44.89 -9.04
CA LEU A 416 5.28 45.45 -8.23
C LEU A 416 3.90 44.94 -8.67
N LEU A 417 3.68 44.82 -9.98
CA LEU A 417 2.41 44.34 -10.56
C LEU A 417 2.22 42.83 -10.41
N SER A 418 3.31 42.06 -10.41
CA SER A 418 3.27 40.59 -10.41
C SER A 418 3.41 39.94 -9.04
N LEU A 419 3.68 40.72 -7.98
CA LEU A 419 3.82 40.23 -6.61
C LEU A 419 2.83 40.87 -5.62
N PRO A 420 2.40 40.13 -4.58
CA PRO A 420 1.54 40.67 -3.53
C PRO A 420 2.12 41.90 -2.81
N PRO A 421 1.28 42.82 -2.29
CA PRO A 421 1.72 44.06 -1.67
C PRO A 421 2.55 43.86 -0.40
N PHE A 422 2.31 42.76 0.32
CA PHE A 422 3.04 42.38 1.53
C PHE A 422 4.48 41.89 1.25
N ILE A 423 4.86 41.61 -0.01
CA ILE A 423 6.24 41.26 -0.35
C ILE A 423 7.05 42.54 -0.50
N GLU A 424 8.02 42.75 0.38
CA GLU A 424 8.80 44.00 0.45
C GLU A 424 10.09 43.97 -0.37
N SER A 425 10.58 42.78 -0.71
CA SER A 425 11.76 42.58 -1.57
C SER A 425 11.67 41.27 -2.35
N PHE A 426 12.22 41.26 -3.56
CA PHE A 426 12.26 40.07 -4.41
C PHE A 426 13.71 39.74 -4.82
N PRO A 427 14.22 38.55 -4.49
CA PRO A 427 15.56 38.12 -4.90
C PRO A 427 15.56 37.65 -6.36
N LEU A 428 15.96 38.48 -7.31
CA LEU A 428 15.98 38.10 -8.71
C LEU A 428 17.30 37.41 -9.07
N TRP A 429 17.24 36.26 -9.74
CA TRP A 429 18.44 35.58 -10.21
C TRP A 429 19.16 36.42 -11.27
N THR A 430 20.48 36.48 -11.19
CA THR A 430 21.33 37.21 -12.15
C THR A 430 22.30 36.27 -12.83
N ASP A 431 22.18 36.17 -14.15
CA ASP A 431 23.13 35.43 -14.98
C ASP A 431 24.49 36.17 -15.00
N CYS A 432 25.56 35.48 -14.64
CA CYS A 432 26.91 36.04 -14.57
C CYS A 432 27.73 35.76 -15.83
N ASP A 433 27.33 34.80 -16.67
CA ASP A 433 28.13 34.31 -17.80
C ASP A 433 27.45 34.54 -19.16
N GLY A 434 26.23 35.08 -19.18
CA GLY A 434 25.49 35.41 -20.41
C GLY A 434 25.18 34.20 -21.29
N THR A 435 25.26 33.00 -20.71
CA THR A 435 24.93 31.73 -21.36
C THR A 435 23.60 31.26 -20.79
N THR A 436 22.52 31.55 -21.51
CA THR A 436 21.21 30.96 -21.22
C THR A 436 21.35 29.44 -21.27
N PRO A 437 21.03 28.72 -20.18
CA PRO A 437 21.08 27.26 -20.19
C PRO A 437 20.14 26.73 -21.27
N ASP A 438 20.62 25.82 -22.13
CA ASP A 438 19.79 25.15 -23.13
C ASP A 438 18.54 24.57 -22.44
N SER A 439 17.35 24.87 -22.98
CA SER A 439 16.05 24.48 -22.41
C SER A 439 15.74 22.98 -22.55
N SER A 440 16.71 22.17 -22.99
CA SER A 440 16.60 20.71 -23.06
C SER A 440 16.87 20.10 -21.69
N PHE A 441 15.92 19.30 -21.19
CA PHE A 441 16.14 18.45 -20.02
C PHE A 441 17.31 17.49 -20.30
N HIS A 442 18.50 17.81 -19.82
CA HIS A 442 19.69 16.98 -19.97
C HIS A 442 19.79 16.01 -18.79
N ILE A 443 18.89 15.04 -18.77
CA ILE A 443 18.81 14.04 -17.71
C ILE A 443 19.20 12.69 -18.31
N ASN A 444 20.47 12.33 -18.14
CA ASN A 444 20.93 10.93 -18.25
C ASN A 444 21.26 10.47 -16.84
N PRO A 445 20.32 9.85 -16.11
CA PRO A 445 20.63 9.35 -14.79
C PRO A 445 21.42 8.07 -15.00
N GLU A 446 22.71 8.09 -14.68
CA GLU A 446 23.60 6.92 -14.69
C GLU A 446 23.14 5.87 -13.64
N GLU A 447 22.41 6.31 -12.62
CA GLU A 447 21.94 5.47 -11.52
C GLU A 447 20.56 4.82 -11.80
N THR A 448 20.40 3.56 -11.39
CA THR A 448 19.15 2.79 -11.48
C THR A 448 18.11 3.24 -10.46
N PHE A 449 16.83 2.93 -10.68
CA PHE A 449 15.78 3.29 -9.72
C PHE A 449 16.01 2.67 -8.33
N ALA A 450 16.54 1.45 -8.26
CA ALA A 450 16.89 0.79 -7.01
C ALA A 450 17.98 1.56 -6.23
N GLN A 451 19.00 2.07 -6.93
CA GLN A 451 20.06 2.89 -6.33
C GLN A 451 19.49 4.21 -5.79
N MET A 452 18.63 4.88 -6.55
CA MET A 452 17.95 6.10 -6.09
C MET A 452 17.11 5.83 -4.84
N LYS A 453 16.35 4.72 -4.80
CA LYS A 453 15.51 4.36 -3.64
C LYS A 453 16.35 4.12 -2.38
N LYS A 454 17.54 3.52 -2.50
CA LYS A 454 18.45 3.30 -1.37
C LYS A 454 18.89 4.61 -0.73
N LYS A 455 19.11 5.68 -1.52
CA LYS A 455 19.50 7.00 -1.00
C LYS A 455 18.46 7.65 -0.09
N VAL A 456 17.19 7.21 -0.14
CA VAL A 456 16.16 7.72 0.79
C VAL A 456 16.54 7.43 2.24
N GLU A 457 17.29 6.35 2.49
CA GLU A 457 17.79 5.97 3.83
C GLU A 457 18.73 7.03 4.44
N ASP A 458 19.42 7.82 3.60
CA ASP A 458 20.30 8.90 4.05
C ASP A 458 19.54 10.16 4.51
N TYR A 459 18.25 10.28 4.15
CA TYR A 459 17.43 11.47 4.39
C TYR A 459 16.24 11.14 5.27
N SER A 460 16.49 11.21 6.58
CA SER A 460 15.55 10.84 7.64
C SER A 460 14.15 11.49 7.53
N HIS A 461 14.06 12.69 6.97
CA HIS A 461 12.84 13.47 6.74
C HIS A 461 12.07 13.08 5.47
N LEU A 462 12.64 12.22 4.61
CA LEU A 462 12.00 11.63 3.41
C LEU A 462 11.59 10.17 3.63
N ILE A 463 11.99 9.56 4.74
CA ILE A 463 11.58 8.21 5.13
C ILE A 463 10.18 8.26 5.74
N VAL A 464 9.29 7.40 5.24
CA VAL A 464 7.98 7.18 5.86
C VAL A 464 8.19 6.49 7.19
N THR A 465 7.98 7.24 8.26
CA THR A 465 8.13 6.80 9.65
C THR A 465 6.77 6.28 10.12
N PRO A 466 6.68 4.99 10.49
CA PRO A 466 5.45 4.45 11.05
C PRO A 466 5.10 5.07 12.40
N PRO A 467 3.79 5.23 12.69
CA PRO A 467 3.29 5.88 13.89
C PRO A 467 3.99 5.53 15.21
N LEU A 468 4.20 4.24 15.52
CA LEU A 468 4.73 3.83 16.81
C LEU A 468 6.20 4.18 16.99
N GLN A 469 6.99 4.23 15.92
CA GLN A 469 8.37 4.74 16.01
C GLN A 469 8.41 6.18 16.53
N LEU A 470 7.35 6.97 16.31
CA LEU A 470 7.29 8.35 16.80
C LEU A 470 7.22 8.41 18.34
N LYS A 471 6.97 7.29 19.04
CA LYS A 471 7.03 7.24 20.50
C LYS A 471 8.46 7.33 21.03
N ASP A 472 9.45 6.91 20.27
CA ASP A 472 10.85 6.87 20.69
C ASP A 472 11.33 8.25 21.21
N VAL A 473 12.14 8.20 22.26
CA VAL A 473 12.78 9.40 22.82
C VAL A 473 13.88 9.85 21.86
N GLY A 474 13.89 11.14 21.51
CA GLY A 474 14.95 11.74 20.68
C GLY A 474 14.66 11.92 19.19
N ILE A 475 13.44 11.65 18.71
CA ILE A 475 13.06 11.98 17.33
C ILE A 475 12.91 13.50 17.19
N SER A 476 13.94 14.12 16.63
CA SER A 476 13.98 15.54 16.25
C SER A 476 13.77 15.73 14.75
N GLY A 477 13.09 16.82 14.38
CA GLY A 477 12.91 17.24 12.99
C GLY A 477 11.69 16.62 12.29
N PRO A 478 11.36 17.12 11.09
CA PRO A 478 10.20 16.66 10.33
C PRO A 478 10.37 15.22 9.85
N ARG A 479 9.28 14.45 9.84
CA ARG A 479 9.23 13.08 9.30
C ARG A 479 8.00 12.90 8.43
N LEU A 480 8.14 12.16 7.32
CA LEU A 480 6.96 11.70 6.59
C LEU A 480 6.26 10.64 7.42
N ILE A 481 4.93 10.72 7.51
CA ILE A 481 4.10 9.71 8.17
C ILE A 481 2.89 9.42 7.31
N LEU A 482 2.27 8.27 7.48
CA LEU A 482 0.94 8.01 6.90
C LEU A 482 -0.13 8.53 7.88
N LEU A 483 -1.18 9.15 7.34
CA LEU A 483 -2.41 9.55 8.05
C LEU A 483 -3.55 8.55 7.80
N SER A 484 -3.45 7.81 6.70
CA SER A 484 -4.24 6.64 6.30
C SER A 484 -3.45 5.88 5.23
N HIS A 485 -3.91 4.68 4.83
CA HIS A 485 -3.23 3.84 3.83
C HIS A 485 -2.82 4.60 2.54
N ASP A 486 -3.64 5.57 2.10
CA ASP A 486 -3.41 6.33 0.86
C ASP A 486 -3.13 7.83 1.09
N LYS A 487 -2.68 8.22 2.29
CA LYS A 487 -2.49 9.65 2.61
C LYS A 487 -1.25 9.89 3.45
N PHE A 488 -0.37 10.73 2.95
CA PHE A 488 0.84 11.18 3.65
C PHE A 488 0.60 12.48 4.42
N GLY A 489 1.39 12.67 5.47
CA GLY A 489 1.51 13.91 6.22
C GLY A 489 2.92 14.11 6.75
N VAL A 490 3.17 15.25 7.40
CA VAL A 490 4.49 15.60 7.95
C VAL A 490 4.39 15.80 9.45
N TYR A 491 5.03 14.91 10.22
CA TYR A 491 5.24 15.09 11.66
C TYR A 491 6.07 16.35 11.91
N SER A 492 5.66 17.17 12.88
CA SER A 492 6.36 18.39 13.27
C SER A 492 7.04 18.25 14.63
N HIS A 493 6.26 18.00 15.70
CA HIS A 493 6.74 17.82 17.07
C HIS A 493 5.68 17.11 17.93
N LYS A 494 6.09 16.58 19.08
CA LYS A 494 5.18 16.03 20.11
C LYS A 494 4.42 17.14 20.83
N ASP A 495 3.18 16.87 21.21
CA ASP A 495 2.40 17.76 22.05
C ASP A 495 3.02 17.81 23.46
N LYS A 496 3.25 19.03 23.98
CA LYS A 496 3.90 19.24 25.28
C LYS A 496 3.02 18.75 26.42
N ASP A 497 1.70 18.81 26.26
CA ASP A 497 0.73 18.44 27.29
C ASP A 497 0.37 16.95 27.27
N SER A 498 0.66 16.25 26.17
CA SER A 498 0.29 14.86 25.96
C SER A 498 1.30 14.13 25.07
N PRO A 499 2.24 13.35 25.64
CA PRO A 499 3.31 12.69 24.87
C PRO A 499 2.80 11.65 23.85
N GLN A 500 1.56 11.19 24.00
CA GLN A 500 0.87 10.31 23.03
C GLN A 500 0.31 11.06 21.81
N ARG A 501 0.34 12.39 21.80
CA ARG A 501 -0.19 13.22 20.71
C ARG A 501 0.93 13.91 19.96
N ILE A 502 0.78 13.99 18.65
CA ILE A 502 1.72 14.63 17.74
C ILE A 502 1.03 15.68 16.89
N TYR A 503 1.78 16.72 16.53
CA TYR A 503 1.35 17.70 15.53
C TYR A 503 1.79 17.25 14.14
N VAL A 504 0.82 17.11 13.24
CA VAL A 504 1.03 16.65 11.86
C VAL A 504 0.43 17.65 10.88
N PHE A 505 1.19 18.02 9.86
CA PHE A 505 0.67 18.78 8.72
C PHE A 505 0.04 17.83 7.70
N ASP A 506 -1.21 18.08 7.36
CA ASP A 506 -1.95 17.39 6.30
C ASP A 506 -1.97 18.25 5.03
N PRO A 507 -1.22 17.89 3.97
CA PRO A 507 -1.15 18.70 2.75
C PRO A 507 -2.45 18.70 1.96
N LEU A 508 -3.29 17.68 2.05
CA LEU A 508 -4.58 17.67 1.33
C LEU A 508 -5.59 18.60 2.01
N ALA A 509 -5.58 18.64 3.34
CA ALA A 509 -6.45 19.53 4.11
C ALA A 509 -5.88 20.95 4.28
N GLY A 510 -4.58 21.16 4.06
CA GLY A 510 -3.91 22.46 4.19
C GLY A 510 -3.81 22.97 5.63
N ARG A 511 -3.86 22.08 6.63
CA ARG A 511 -3.87 22.47 8.06
C ARG A 511 -3.07 21.52 8.94
N HIS A 512 -2.59 22.03 10.06
CA HIS A 512 -2.03 21.19 11.13
C HIS A 512 -3.16 20.54 11.93
N THR A 513 -2.98 19.27 12.23
CA THR A 513 -3.89 18.47 13.05
C THR A 513 -3.13 17.82 14.19
N ARG A 514 -3.79 17.66 15.33
CA ARG A 514 -3.27 16.85 16.43
C ARG A 514 -3.76 15.43 16.23
N VAL A 515 -2.85 14.48 16.26
CA VAL A 515 -3.14 13.07 16.05
C VAL A 515 -2.61 12.28 17.24
N ASN A 516 -3.42 11.37 17.78
CA ASN A 516 -2.97 10.41 18.78
C ASN A 516 -2.18 9.30 18.08
N ILE A 517 -0.96 9.03 18.56
CA ILE A 517 -0.06 8.03 17.98
C ILE A 517 -0.68 6.63 18.05
N ASP A 518 -1.32 6.26 19.17
CA ASP A 518 -1.92 4.94 19.36
C ASP A 518 -3.12 4.73 18.46
N GLU A 519 -3.99 5.74 18.34
CA GLU A 519 -5.13 5.69 17.41
C GLU A 519 -4.66 5.61 15.96
N LEU A 520 -3.62 6.37 15.60
CA LEU A 520 -3.05 6.35 14.27
C LEU A 520 -2.36 5.01 13.96
N ALA A 521 -1.63 4.46 14.94
CA ALA A 521 -1.02 3.14 14.85
C ALA A 521 -2.08 2.06 14.66
N ASN A 522 -3.16 2.09 15.45
CA ASN A 522 -4.29 1.17 15.30
C ASN A 522 -4.95 1.30 13.92
N LYS A 523 -5.19 2.54 13.47
CA LYS A 523 -5.79 2.84 12.16
C LYS A 523 -4.93 2.35 10.99
N LEU A 524 -3.62 2.48 11.10
CA LEU A 524 -2.65 2.05 10.10
C LEU A 524 -2.14 0.63 10.29
N ARG A 525 -2.59 -0.02 11.37
CA ARG A 525 -2.11 -1.34 11.82
C ARG A 525 -0.58 -1.36 11.92
N ASP A 526 0.03 -0.27 12.39
CA ASP A 526 1.45 -0.18 12.69
C ASP A 526 1.72 -0.84 14.04
N VAL A 527 2.30 -2.03 13.98
CA VAL A 527 2.58 -2.88 15.15
C VAL A 527 4.09 -2.89 15.39
N ARG A 528 4.66 -1.71 15.64
CA ARG A 528 6.03 -1.54 16.14
C ARG A 528 6.05 -1.11 17.59
N ASP A 529 5.71 -2.06 18.43
CA ASP A 529 6.58 -2.52 19.52
C ASP A 529 5.91 -3.80 19.99
N ASP A 530 6.68 -4.87 20.00
CA ASP A 530 6.38 -5.98 20.88
C ASP A 530 4.97 -6.55 20.70
N LEU A 531 4.68 -7.03 19.49
CA LEU A 531 4.36 -8.45 19.51
C LEU A 531 5.63 -9.16 19.97
N THR A 532 5.92 -9.08 21.28
CA THR A 532 5.91 -10.28 22.11
C THR A 532 4.92 -11.17 21.42
N LEU A 533 5.43 -12.05 20.57
CA LEU A 533 4.69 -13.15 20.00
C LEU A 533 3.89 -13.68 21.18
N LYS A 534 2.61 -13.29 21.28
CA LYS A 534 1.77 -13.61 22.43
C LYS A 534 1.26 -15.00 22.15
N VAL A 535 2.21 -15.91 21.98
CA VAL A 535 1.96 -17.33 21.91
C VAL A 535 1.77 -17.70 23.36
N THR A 536 0.56 -18.16 23.68
CA THR A 536 0.27 -18.65 25.01
C THR A 536 1.07 -19.92 25.31
N LYS A 537 1.53 -20.62 24.25
CA LYS A 537 2.32 -21.85 24.31
C LYS A 537 3.58 -21.77 23.45
N THR A 538 4.46 -22.77 23.56
CA THR A 538 5.60 -22.89 22.63
C THR A 538 5.08 -23.51 21.32
N PRO A 539 5.19 -22.84 20.16
CA PRO A 539 4.67 -23.39 18.92
C PRO A 539 5.57 -24.53 18.41
N LYS A 540 4.96 -25.62 17.95
CA LYS A 540 5.64 -26.72 17.27
C LYS A 540 5.80 -26.47 15.77
N GLU A 541 4.97 -25.59 15.20
CA GLU A 541 4.96 -25.25 13.78
C GLU A 541 4.67 -23.75 13.58
N ALA A 542 5.40 -23.12 12.68
CA ALA A 542 5.20 -21.74 12.27
C ALA A 542 4.95 -21.70 10.77
N ILE A 543 3.81 -21.13 10.37
CA ILE A 543 3.34 -21.14 8.99
C ILE A 543 3.25 -19.69 8.50
N VAL A 544 3.91 -19.39 7.39
CA VAL A 544 3.62 -18.17 6.61
C VAL A 544 2.70 -18.56 5.46
N VAL A 545 1.50 -18.00 5.44
CA VAL A 545 0.58 -18.16 4.33
C VAL A 545 0.79 -17.01 3.35
N LEU A 546 1.21 -17.33 2.13
CA LEU A 546 1.36 -16.39 1.03
C LEU A 546 0.08 -16.44 0.18
N LEU A 547 -0.57 -15.28 0.05
CA LEU A 547 -1.77 -15.12 -0.76
C LEU A 547 -1.45 -14.28 -1.99
N ASP A 548 -1.62 -14.90 -3.15
CA ASP A 548 -1.54 -14.20 -4.42
C ASP A 548 -2.77 -13.32 -4.62
N SER A 549 -2.53 -12.04 -4.85
CA SER A 549 -3.54 -11.03 -5.17
C SER A 549 -3.21 -10.29 -6.46
N SER A 550 -2.37 -10.89 -7.31
CA SER A 550 -2.02 -10.38 -8.64
C SER A 550 -3.25 -10.26 -9.55
N SER A 551 -3.11 -9.54 -10.67
CA SER A 551 -4.22 -9.35 -11.62
C SER A 551 -4.71 -10.67 -12.23
N SER A 552 -3.84 -11.67 -12.39
CA SER A 552 -4.21 -12.99 -12.94
C SER A 552 -5.14 -13.78 -12.01
N MET A 553 -5.14 -13.45 -10.71
CA MET A 553 -6.09 -14.01 -9.75
C MET A 553 -7.54 -13.53 -9.98
N GLY A 554 -7.76 -12.58 -10.89
CA GLY A 554 -9.08 -12.15 -11.32
C GLY A 554 -9.74 -13.06 -12.37
N GLU A 555 -9.00 -14.02 -12.92
CA GLU A 555 -9.49 -14.99 -13.91
C GLU A 555 -10.36 -16.09 -13.29
N GLU A 556 -11.17 -16.75 -14.11
CA GLU A 556 -11.96 -17.93 -13.72
C GLU A 556 -11.05 -19.13 -13.42
N CYS A 557 -11.50 -20.01 -12.53
CA CYS A 557 -10.77 -21.20 -12.09
C CYS A 557 -11.62 -22.48 -12.11
N PHE A 558 -10.93 -23.63 -12.11
CA PHE A 558 -11.50 -24.99 -12.13
C PHE A 558 -12.26 -25.36 -13.42
N ASP A 559 -13.53 -24.98 -13.58
CA ASP A 559 -14.42 -25.46 -14.65
C ASP A 559 -15.18 -24.34 -15.36
N LYS A 560 -15.49 -24.52 -16.65
CA LYS A 560 -16.21 -23.53 -17.47
C LYS A 560 -17.65 -23.27 -17.02
N ASP A 561 -18.24 -24.19 -16.26
CA ASP A 561 -19.61 -24.09 -15.78
C ASP A 561 -19.70 -23.30 -14.45
N CYS A 562 -18.59 -23.17 -13.72
CA CYS A 562 -18.50 -22.48 -12.45
C CYS A 562 -17.71 -21.16 -12.63
N LYS A 563 -18.40 -20.02 -12.68
CA LYS A 563 -17.80 -18.69 -12.88
C LYS A 563 -17.04 -18.16 -11.64
N MET A 564 -16.43 -19.04 -10.86
CA MET A 564 -15.67 -18.68 -9.66
C MET A 564 -14.30 -18.12 -10.07
N LYS A 565 -13.91 -16.99 -9.49
CA LYS A 565 -12.58 -16.40 -9.72
C LYS A 565 -11.52 -17.08 -8.86
N ARG A 566 -10.27 -17.12 -9.33
CA ARG A 566 -9.12 -17.66 -8.56
C ARG A 566 -9.01 -17.01 -7.17
N ILE A 567 -9.21 -15.69 -7.09
CA ILE A 567 -9.16 -14.96 -5.81
C ILE A 567 -10.29 -15.36 -4.85
N GLU A 568 -11.44 -15.81 -5.35
CA GLU A 568 -12.55 -16.31 -4.53
C GLU A 568 -12.23 -17.70 -4.00
N ALA A 569 -11.66 -18.56 -4.86
CA ALA A 569 -11.15 -19.86 -4.45
C ALA A 569 -10.06 -19.76 -3.36
N VAL A 570 -9.13 -18.81 -3.48
CA VAL A 570 -8.14 -18.51 -2.42
C VAL A 570 -8.82 -18.23 -1.08
N LYS A 571 -9.87 -17.40 -1.08
CA LYS A 571 -10.60 -17.01 0.13
C LYS A 571 -11.25 -18.22 0.78
N GLU A 572 -11.97 -19.04 0.00
CA GLU A 572 -12.64 -20.24 0.50
C GLU A 572 -11.65 -21.30 1.02
N ILE A 573 -10.56 -21.53 0.29
CA ILE A 573 -9.48 -22.44 0.69
C ILE A 573 -8.87 -21.98 2.02
N PHE A 574 -8.56 -20.69 2.13
CA PHE A 574 -7.99 -20.13 3.35
C PHE A 574 -8.97 -20.21 4.52
N ASP A 575 -10.26 -19.97 4.31
CA ASP A 575 -11.28 -20.11 5.35
C ASP A 575 -11.36 -21.56 5.84
N SER A 576 -11.33 -22.54 4.93
CA SER A 576 -11.28 -23.96 5.29
C SER A 576 -10.03 -24.27 6.13
N PHE A 577 -8.84 -23.84 5.65
CA PHE A 577 -7.58 -23.98 6.38
C PHE A 577 -7.67 -23.38 7.79
N ALA A 578 -8.13 -22.13 7.90
CA ALA A 578 -8.25 -21.40 9.15
C ALA A 578 -9.21 -22.09 10.14
N ASN A 579 -10.41 -22.43 9.70
CA ASN A 579 -11.42 -23.07 10.54
C ASN A 579 -10.95 -24.44 11.03
N ARG A 580 -10.35 -25.27 10.16
CA ARG A 580 -9.86 -26.60 10.54
C ARG A 580 -8.65 -26.53 11.47
N CYS A 581 -7.75 -25.56 11.26
CA CYS A 581 -6.63 -25.30 12.15
C CYS A 581 -7.09 -24.96 13.58
N MET A 582 -8.14 -24.13 13.71
CA MET A 582 -8.74 -23.81 15.01
C MET A 582 -9.44 -25.02 15.63
N ALA A 583 -10.25 -25.74 14.84
CA ALA A 583 -11.00 -26.90 15.31
C ALA A 583 -10.09 -28.03 15.83
N TYR A 584 -8.96 -28.27 15.18
CA TYR A 584 -8.00 -29.29 15.63
C TYR A 584 -7.04 -28.81 16.72
N ASN A 585 -7.05 -27.51 17.05
CA ASN A 585 -6.25 -26.89 18.11
C ASN A 585 -4.75 -27.24 18.03
N PHE A 586 -4.18 -27.16 16.81
CA PHE A 586 -2.75 -27.40 16.61
C PHE A 586 -1.92 -26.31 17.30
N GLU A 587 -0.76 -26.70 17.85
CA GLU A 587 0.20 -25.79 18.48
C GLU A 587 1.03 -25.05 17.43
N GLN A 588 0.35 -24.23 16.62
CA GLN A 588 0.94 -23.53 15.49
C GLN A 588 0.67 -22.02 15.54
N VAL A 589 1.60 -21.25 14.97
CA VAL A 589 1.44 -19.81 14.76
C VAL A 589 1.43 -19.50 13.27
N ILE A 590 0.51 -18.64 12.86
CA ILE A 590 0.30 -18.32 11.44
C ILE A 590 0.58 -16.84 11.19
N CYS A 591 1.33 -16.54 10.14
CA CYS A 591 1.59 -15.20 9.60
C CYS A 591 0.98 -15.08 8.21
N LEU A 592 0.38 -13.95 7.88
CA LEU A 592 -0.30 -13.71 6.61
C LEU A 592 0.46 -12.69 5.77
N VAL A 593 0.80 -13.04 4.53
CA VAL A 593 1.47 -12.15 3.58
C VAL A 593 0.68 -12.17 2.27
N LYS A 594 0.37 -11.00 1.73
CA LYS A 594 -0.11 -10.88 0.36
C LYS A 594 1.00 -10.50 -0.59
N PHE A 595 0.86 -10.90 -1.84
CA PHE A 595 1.70 -10.39 -2.90
C PHE A 595 0.90 -10.06 -4.16
N ASP A 596 1.29 -8.96 -4.76
CA ASP A 596 0.87 -8.40 -6.04
C ASP A 596 2.12 -7.67 -6.58
N SER A 597 2.01 -6.49 -7.21
CA SER A 597 3.17 -5.62 -7.50
C SER A 597 3.99 -5.19 -6.28
N MET A 598 3.54 -5.53 -5.06
CA MET A 598 4.28 -5.44 -3.82
C MET A 598 4.05 -6.68 -2.94
N VAL A 599 5.06 -7.04 -2.14
CA VAL A 599 4.93 -8.07 -1.10
C VAL A 599 4.69 -7.42 0.26
N LYS A 600 3.55 -7.69 0.90
CA LYS A 600 3.13 -7.07 2.16
C LYS A 600 2.68 -8.11 3.19
N THR A 601 3.31 -8.09 4.37
CA THR A 601 2.79 -8.80 5.55
C THR A 601 1.50 -8.11 6.01
N LEU A 602 0.38 -8.84 5.95
CA LEU A 602 -0.95 -8.36 6.36
C LEU A 602 -1.15 -8.52 7.87
N HIS A 603 -0.65 -9.63 8.41
CA HIS A 603 -0.68 -9.91 9.84
C HIS A 603 0.55 -10.73 10.22
N THR A 604 1.14 -10.42 11.36
CA THR A 604 2.28 -11.14 11.95
C THR A 604 1.82 -12.47 12.57
N PHE A 605 2.76 -13.26 13.07
CA PHE A 605 2.47 -14.55 13.69
C PHE A 605 1.53 -14.45 14.90
N THR A 606 0.43 -15.21 14.87
CA THR A 606 -0.57 -15.31 15.95
C THR A 606 -1.17 -16.72 16.02
N GLU A 607 -1.71 -17.08 17.20
CA GLU A 607 -2.53 -18.29 17.41
C GLU A 607 -4.01 -18.03 17.03
N THR A 608 -4.45 -16.76 17.08
CA THR A 608 -5.84 -16.38 16.82
C THR A 608 -6.04 -16.06 15.34
N VAL A 609 -6.74 -16.95 14.63
CA VAL A 609 -6.94 -16.92 13.17
C VAL A 609 -8.18 -16.11 12.78
N GLU A 610 -9.06 -15.77 13.74
CA GLU A 610 -10.32 -15.05 13.51
C GLU A 610 -10.11 -13.69 12.82
N THR A 611 -9.05 -12.97 13.17
CA THR A 611 -8.73 -11.66 12.59
C THR A 611 -8.32 -11.75 11.12
N PHE A 612 -7.90 -12.92 10.63
CA PHE A 612 -7.42 -13.09 9.26
C PHE A 612 -8.52 -12.99 8.22
N LYS A 613 -9.76 -13.38 8.54
CA LYS A 613 -10.89 -13.37 7.61
C LYS A 613 -11.11 -11.97 7.03
N GLU A 614 -11.04 -10.93 7.86
CA GLU A 614 -11.16 -9.54 7.40
C GLU A 614 -10.12 -9.17 6.33
N TYR A 615 -8.87 -9.58 6.54
CA TYR A 615 -7.78 -9.30 5.60
C TYR A 615 -7.97 -10.05 4.28
N VAL A 616 -8.34 -11.33 4.36
CA VAL A 616 -8.47 -12.22 3.21
C VAL A 616 -9.69 -11.85 2.37
N HIS A 617 -10.85 -11.59 2.98
CA HIS A 617 -12.03 -11.16 2.23
C HIS A 617 -11.85 -9.79 1.56
N GLY A 618 -11.02 -8.91 2.13
CA GLY A 618 -10.66 -7.60 1.56
C GLY A 618 -9.73 -7.66 0.35
N LEU A 619 -9.14 -8.83 0.00
CA LEU A 619 -8.24 -8.96 -1.13
C LEU A 619 -8.97 -8.75 -2.47
N GLN A 620 -8.32 -8.01 -3.36
CA GLN A 620 -8.76 -7.74 -4.73
C GLN A 620 -7.59 -7.99 -5.69
N PRO A 621 -7.84 -8.59 -6.87
CA PRO A 621 -6.82 -8.79 -7.90
C PRO A 621 -6.25 -7.47 -8.40
N SER A 622 -4.94 -7.30 -8.38
CA SER A 622 -4.25 -6.11 -8.90
C SER A 622 -2.77 -6.38 -9.15
N GLY A 623 -2.13 -5.60 -10.03
CA GLY A 623 -0.67 -5.65 -10.18
C GLY A 623 -0.11 -6.95 -10.79
N ALA A 624 1.18 -7.18 -10.58
CA ALA A 624 1.98 -8.29 -11.12
C ALA A 624 2.22 -9.39 -10.08
N THR A 625 2.63 -10.58 -10.50
CA THR A 625 2.88 -11.73 -9.62
C THR A 625 4.34 -11.74 -9.19
N LEU A 626 4.60 -11.38 -7.92
CA LEU A 626 5.92 -11.39 -7.28
C LEU A 626 6.14 -12.64 -6.41
N LEU A 627 5.98 -13.82 -7.00
CA LEU A 627 6.00 -15.13 -6.32
C LEU A 627 7.33 -15.40 -5.59
N TYR A 628 8.47 -15.26 -6.27
CA TYR A 628 9.78 -15.56 -5.68
C TYR A 628 10.20 -14.53 -4.62
N ASP A 629 9.84 -13.26 -4.81
CA ASP A 629 10.03 -12.24 -3.78
C ASP A 629 9.12 -12.49 -2.56
N ALA A 630 7.92 -13.02 -2.76
CA ALA A 630 7.00 -13.41 -1.68
C ALA A 630 7.54 -14.61 -0.88
N LEU A 631 8.07 -15.64 -1.55
CA LEU A 631 8.76 -16.76 -0.89
C LEU A 631 9.96 -16.29 -0.08
N ASN A 632 10.77 -15.37 -0.62
CA ASN A 632 11.89 -14.78 0.12
C ASN A 632 11.44 -13.92 1.31
N ARG A 633 10.29 -13.22 1.21
CA ARG A 633 9.69 -12.54 2.36
C ARG A 633 9.26 -13.53 3.43
N GLY A 634 8.57 -14.62 3.06
CA GLY A 634 8.20 -15.68 3.99
C GLY A 634 9.42 -16.29 4.70
N CYS A 635 10.52 -16.51 3.96
CA CYS A 635 11.79 -16.95 4.53
C CYS A 635 12.31 -15.98 5.62
N LYS A 636 12.25 -14.66 5.39
CA LYS A 636 12.67 -13.64 6.36
C LYS A 636 11.79 -13.63 7.62
N GLU A 637 10.48 -13.76 7.47
CA GLU A 637 9.55 -13.79 8.62
C GLU A 637 9.79 -15.05 9.47
N LEU A 638 9.95 -16.23 8.85
CA LEU A 638 10.18 -17.49 9.56
C LEU A 638 11.55 -17.55 10.27
N LYS A 639 12.58 -16.93 9.69
CA LYS A 639 13.90 -16.83 10.35
C LYS A 639 13.82 -16.13 11.71
N GLN A 640 12.96 -15.11 11.84
CA GLN A 640 12.76 -14.41 13.11
C GLN A 640 12.13 -15.32 14.16
N ILE A 641 11.13 -16.14 13.77
CA ILE A 641 10.52 -17.13 14.67
C ILE A 641 11.53 -18.18 15.08
N ARG A 642 12.32 -18.71 14.15
CA ARG A 642 13.30 -19.75 14.46
C ARG A 642 14.41 -19.29 15.40
N GLN A 643 14.78 -18.01 15.36
CA GLN A 643 15.72 -17.45 16.34
C GLN A 643 15.16 -17.53 17.78
N ARG A 644 13.84 -17.41 17.94
CA ARG A 644 13.17 -17.46 19.23
C ARG A 644 12.75 -18.88 19.64
N PHE A 645 12.36 -19.71 18.67
CA PHE A 645 11.95 -21.11 18.87
C PHE A 645 12.73 -22.02 17.91
N PRO A 646 13.94 -22.47 18.29
CA PRO A 646 14.83 -23.23 17.41
C PRO A 646 14.25 -24.57 16.93
N ASP A 647 13.44 -25.22 17.78
CA ASP A 647 12.82 -26.52 17.50
C ASP A 647 11.51 -26.42 16.70
N CYS A 648 11.05 -25.20 16.40
CA CYS A 648 9.83 -24.98 15.65
C CYS A 648 10.01 -25.30 14.17
N ARG A 649 9.14 -26.15 13.62
CA ARG A 649 9.09 -26.40 12.18
C ARG A 649 8.64 -25.14 11.46
N CYS A 650 9.32 -24.79 10.37
CA CYS A 650 9.03 -23.58 9.60
C CYS A 650 8.50 -23.95 8.22
N ARG A 651 7.32 -23.44 7.89
CA ARG A 651 6.62 -23.78 6.65
C ARG A 651 6.08 -22.54 5.96
N ILE A 652 6.14 -22.53 4.64
CA ILE A 652 5.40 -21.60 3.78
C ILE A 652 4.27 -22.37 3.12
N LEU A 653 3.06 -21.83 3.16
CA LEU A 653 1.91 -22.29 2.37
C LEU A 653 1.58 -21.22 1.33
N CYS A 654 1.82 -21.50 0.05
CA CYS A 654 1.62 -20.56 -1.04
C CYS A 654 0.33 -20.87 -1.82
N LEU A 655 -0.61 -19.92 -1.87
CA LEU A 655 -1.84 -20.01 -2.65
C LEU A 655 -1.72 -19.04 -3.83
N THR A 656 -1.56 -19.56 -5.05
CA THR A 656 -1.19 -18.77 -6.25
C THR A 656 -1.61 -19.50 -7.52
N ASP A 657 -1.65 -18.80 -8.65
CA ASP A 657 -1.72 -19.45 -9.97
C ASP A 657 -0.34 -19.81 -10.55
N GLY A 658 0.73 -19.51 -9.81
CA GLY A 658 2.09 -20.00 -10.03
C GLY A 658 2.94 -19.17 -11.00
N ASN A 659 2.37 -18.28 -11.81
CA ASN A 659 3.12 -17.60 -12.86
C ASN A 659 3.78 -16.31 -12.37
N ASP A 660 5.05 -16.39 -12.00
CA ASP A 660 5.85 -15.19 -11.70
C ASP A 660 6.05 -14.33 -12.95
N CYS A 661 5.87 -13.01 -12.83
CA CYS A 661 6.09 -12.06 -13.92
C CYS A 661 6.80 -10.77 -13.51
N GLY A 662 7.37 -10.73 -12.31
CA GLY A 662 8.02 -9.51 -11.83
C GLY A 662 8.97 -9.67 -10.65
N SER A 663 9.21 -10.89 -10.15
CA SER A 663 10.14 -11.05 -9.04
C SER A 663 11.55 -10.69 -9.44
N MET A 664 12.26 -9.98 -8.57
CA MET A 664 13.69 -9.73 -8.74
C MET A 664 14.53 -10.97 -8.40
N CYS A 665 13.98 -11.88 -7.61
CA CYS A 665 14.64 -13.13 -7.22
C CYS A 665 14.40 -14.24 -8.23
N THR A 666 15.44 -15.03 -8.51
CA THR A 666 15.32 -16.21 -9.37
C THR A 666 14.74 -17.41 -8.59
N PRO A 667 14.09 -18.38 -9.27
CA PRO A 667 13.60 -19.61 -8.64
C PRO A 667 14.73 -20.42 -7.97
N VAL A 668 15.90 -20.51 -8.60
CA VAL A 668 17.06 -21.25 -8.09
C VAL A 668 17.61 -20.61 -6.81
N ASP A 669 17.82 -19.29 -6.80
CA ASP A 669 18.31 -18.59 -5.60
C ASP A 669 17.32 -18.68 -4.44
N THR A 670 16.03 -18.63 -4.77
CA THR A 670 14.94 -18.76 -3.80
C THR A 670 14.91 -20.17 -3.21
N ALA A 671 15.02 -21.21 -4.05
CA ALA A 671 15.12 -22.60 -3.61
C ALA A 671 16.29 -22.82 -2.63
N LYS A 672 17.50 -22.37 -3.02
CA LYS A 672 18.70 -22.48 -2.17
C LYS A 672 18.51 -21.81 -0.81
N ARG A 673 17.99 -20.59 -0.78
CA ARG A 673 17.73 -19.85 0.47
C ARG A 673 16.74 -20.57 1.38
N LEU A 674 15.70 -21.17 0.81
CA LEU A 674 14.70 -21.93 1.56
C LEU A 674 15.29 -23.23 2.12
N MET A 675 16.06 -23.96 1.31
CA MET A 675 16.76 -25.19 1.72
C MET A 675 17.80 -24.92 2.82
N ASP A 676 18.67 -23.92 2.66
CA ASP A 676 19.63 -23.48 3.68
C ASP A 676 18.94 -23.13 5.00
N SER A 677 17.74 -22.58 4.87
CA SER A 677 16.93 -22.18 6.02
C SER A 677 16.07 -23.31 6.55
N LYS A 678 16.14 -24.54 6.01
CA LYS A 678 15.28 -25.69 6.38
C LYS A 678 13.80 -25.31 6.46
N ILE A 679 13.34 -24.50 5.51
CA ILE A 679 11.94 -24.07 5.40
C ILE A 679 11.25 -24.94 4.35
N VAL A 680 10.15 -25.58 4.74
CA VAL A 680 9.32 -26.39 3.84
C VAL A 680 8.37 -25.48 3.07
N VAL A 681 8.24 -25.66 1.76
CA VAL A 681 7.25 -24.93 0.94
C VAL A 681 6.17 -25.89 0.45
N ASP A 682 4.94 -25.66 0.89
CA ASP A 682 3.75 -26.22 0.26
C ASP A 682 3.15 -25.19 -0.69
N ALA A 683 2.79 -25.61 -1.90
CA ALA A 683 2.15 -24.77 -2.90
C ALA A 683 0.81 -25.38 -3.35
N VAL A 684 -0.20 -24.53 -3.54
CA VAL A 684 -1.48 -24.90 -4.15
C VAL A 684 -1.66 -24.03 -5.37
N LEU A 685 -1.57 -24.65 -6.54
CA LEU A 685 -1.78 -24.01 -7.84
C LEU A 685 -3.28 -23.90 -8.11
N ILE A 686 -3.77 -22.68 -8.23
CA ILE A 686 -5.20 -22.39 -8.40
C ILE A 686 -5.48 -22.09 -9.88
N GLY A 687 -6.33 -22.91 -10.49
CA GLY A 687 -6.68 -22.83 -11.90
C GLY A 687 -5.98 -23.89 -12.74
N THR A 688 -5.97 -23.71 -14.05
CA THR A 688 -5.49 -24.70 -15.02
C THR A 688 -4.00 -24.60 -15.34
N VAL A 689 -3.33 -23.60 -14.78
CA VAL A 689 -1.93 -23.28 -15.07
C VAL A 689 -0.98 -24.32 -14.48
N ASP A 690 0.06 -24.69 -15.24
CA ASP A 690 1.16 -25.50 -14.77
C ASP A 690 2.37 -24.64 -14.40
N ASN A 691 3.04 -25.00 -13.30
CA ASN A 691 4.27 -24.32 -12.92
C ASN A 691 5.32 -25.33 -12.41
N ALA A 692 6.24 -25.71 -13.30
CA ALA A 692 7.30 -26.68 -13.00
C ALA A 692 8.31 -26.14 -11.97
N GLU A 693 8.54 -24.84 -11.92
CA GLU A 693 9.54 -24.20 -11.05
C GLU A 693 9.09 -24.22 -9.59
N LEU A 694 7.88 -23.75 -9.29
CA LEU A 694 7.28 -23.79 -7.96
C LEU A 694 7.02 -25.23 -7.51
N HIS A 695 6.67 -26.12 -8.44
CA HIS A 695 6.58 -27.56 -8.18
C HIS A 695 7.94 -28.13 -7.76
N GLY A 696 9.02 -27.76 -8.46
CA GLY A 696 10.40 -28.10 -8.11
C GLY A 696 10.80 -27.56 -6.74
N ILE A 697 10.56 -26.27 -6.47
CA ILE A 697 10.87 -25.62 -5.18
C ILE A 697 10.16 -26.34 -4.03
N SER A 698 8.90 -26.68 -4.19
CA SER A 698 8.13 -27.40 -3.17
C SER A 698 8.74 -28.78 -2.87
N ASN A 699 9.13 -29.54 -3.91
CA ASN A 699 9.74 -30.86 -3.71
C ASN A 699 11.15 -30.80 -3.09
N VAL A 700 12.03 -29.91 -3.56
CA VAL A 700 13.41 -29.84 -3.05
C VAL A 700 13.47 -29.34 -1.59
N THR A 701 12.48 -28.55 -1.17
CA THR A 701 12.32 -28.10 0.22
C THR A 701 11.61 -29.14 1.11
N GLY A 702 11.19 -30.28 0.54
CA GLY A 702 10.51 -31.36 1.26
C GLY A 702 9.00 -31.16 1.46
N GLY A 703 8.40 -30.19 0.78
CA GLY A 703 6.97 -29.92 0.81
C GLY A 703 6.19 -30.57 -0.35
N CYS A 704 4.95 -30.13 -0.54
CA CYS A 704 4.03 -30.66 -1.54
C CYS A 704 3.52 -29.57 -2.47
N CYS A 705 3.37 -29.89 -3.75
CA CYS A 705 2.74 -29.02 -4.73
C CYS A 705 1.44 -29.65 -5.22
N PHE A 706 0.31 -29.03 -4.89
CA PHE A 706 -1.01 -29.51 -5.23
C PHE A 706 -1.57 -28.71 -6.40
N LYS A 707 -2.32 -29.39 -7.28
CA LYS A 707 -3.08 -28.76 -8.36
C LYS A 707 -4.51 -29.32 -8.36
N PRO A 708 -5.39 -28.85 -7.46
CA PRO A 708 -6.77 -29.32 -7.42
C PRO A 708 -7.50 -28.97 -8.72
N GLU A 709 -8.17 -29.95 -9.32
CA GLU A 709 -8.90 -29.76 -10.59
C GLU A 709 -10.28 -29.11 -10.38
N THR A 710 -10.84 -29.22 -9.17
CA THR A 710 -12.16 -28.66 -8.81
C THR A 710 -12.11 -27.91 -7.48
N SER A 711 -13.04 -26.97 -7.25
CA SER A 711 -13.20 -26.29 -5.96
C SER A 711 -13.44 -27.28 -4.81
N LYS A 712 -14.24 -28.32 -5.07
CA LYS A 712 -14.48 -29.42 -4.13
C LYS A 712 -13.19 -30.17 -3.77
N ALA A 713 -12.36 -30.51 -4.76
CA ALA A 713 -11.07 -31.14 -4.50
C ALA A 713 -10.12 -30.21 -3.72
N ALA A 714 -10.15 -28.90 -3.99
CA ALA A 714 -9.37 -27.92 -3.26
C ALA A 714 -9.80 -27.82 -1.79
N LEU A 715 -11.11 -27.81 -1.50
CA LEU A 715 -11.62 -27.80 -0.12
C LEU A 715 -11.28 -29.11 0.61
N GLN A 716 -11.45 -30.27 -0.04
CA GLN A 716 -11.09 -31.58 0.51
C GLN A 716 -9.60 -31.66 0.90
N LEU A 717 -8.72 -31.05 0.12
CA LEU A 717 -7.30 -31.02 0.42
C LEU A 717 -7.02 -30.39 1.79
N PHE A 718 -7.74 -29.33 2.15
CA PHE A 718 -7.60 -28.63 3.43
C PHE A 718 -8.41 -29.25 4.59
N GLU A 719 -9.17 -30.32 4.33
CA GLU A 719 -9.71 -31.18 5.40
C GLU A 719 -8.68 -32.21 5.89
N MET A 720 -7.62 -32.46 5.11
CA MET A 720 -6.59 -33.44 5.43
C MET A 720 -5.62 -32.93 6.50
N GLU A 721 -5.51 -33.64 7.62
CA GLU A 721 -4.57 -33.30 8.70
C GLU A 721 -3.10 -33.24 8.25
N THR A 722 -2.69 -34.06 7.29
CA THR A 722 -1.32 -34.06 6.76
C THR A 722 -1.02 -32.84 5.88
N VAL A 723 -2.06 -32.16 5.40
CA VAL A 723 -1.94 -30.85 4.74
C VAL A 723 -1.92 -29.75 5.79
N LEU A 724 -2.72 -29.87 6.86
CA LEU A 724 -2.81 -28.84 7.89
C LEU A 724 -1.55 -28.76 8.76
N SER A 725 -0.95 -29.89 9.16
CA SER A 725 0.27 -29.91 9.99
C SER A 725 1.36 -30.83 9.45
N LEU A 726 2.60 -30.34 9.47
CA LEU A 726 3.79 -31.14 9.15
C LEU A 726 4.09 -32.23 10.19
N GLU A 727 3.54 -32.15 11.42
CA GLU A 727 3.75 -33.19 12.45
C GLU A 727 3.25 -34.56 12.05
N LEU A 728 2.14 -34.55 11.35
CA LEU A 728 1.41 -35.74 10.97
C LEU A 728 1.86 -36.27 9.62
N ARG A 729 2.76 -35.55 8.93
CA ARG A 729 3.25 -35.89 7.59
C ARG A 729 4.54 -36.71 7.68
N LYS A 730 4.62 -37.75 6.86
CA LYS A 730 5.88 -38.48 6.64
C LYS A 730 6.86 -37.58 5.89
N GLU A 731 8.07 -37.46 6.41
CA GLU A 731 9.11 -36.60 5.81
C GLU A 731 9.48 -37.10 4.41
N LYS A 732 9.49 -36.18 3.42
CA LYS A 732 10.03 -36.44 2.09
C LYS A 732 11.56 -36.49 2.15
N LYS A 733 12.20 -37.17 1.19
CA LYS A 733 13.67 -37.23 1.11
C LYS A 733 14.24 -35.82 0.93
N HIS A 734 15.22 -35.47 1.76
CA HIS A 734 15.95 -34.22 1.61
C HIS A 734 16.90 -34.27 0.42
N PHE A 735 16.88 -33.21 -0.38
CA PHE A 735 17.81 -33.00 -1.49
C PHE A 735 19.02 -32.19 -1.02
N ASP A 736 20.19 -32.44 -1.61
CA ASP A 736 21.37 -31.64 -1.35
C ASP A 736 21.29 -30.30 -2.11
N ILE A 737 21.68 -29.21 -1.44
CA ILE A 737 21.64 -27.84 -1.99
C ILE A 737 22.56 -27.75 -3.21
N SER A 738 23.67 -28.50 -3.20
CA SER A 738 24.66 -28.54 -4.29
C SER A 738 24.10 -29.11 -5.61
N SER A 739 22.99 -29.86 -5.55
CA SER A 739 22.34 -30.47 -6.69
C SER A 739 21.46 -29.53 -7.53
N ILE A 740 21.18 -28.30 -7.05
CA ILE A 740 20.36 -27.32 -7.77
C ILE A 740 21.25 -26.17 -8.26
N ASN A 741 21.56 -26.09 -9.55
CA ASN A 741 22.40 -25.03 -10.11
C ASN A 741 21.73 -24.26 -11.23
N LYS A 742 20.79 -24.88 -11.95
CA LYS A 742 20.03 -24.27 -13.04
C LYS A 742 18.55 -24.56 -12.89
N VAL A 743 17.72 -23.80 -13.60
CA VAL A 743 16.25 -23.93 -13.55
C VAL A 743 15.79 -25.32 -13.98
N ASP A 744 16.48 -25.94 -14.96
CA ASP A 744 16.18 -27.31 -15.39
C ASP A 744 16.20 -28.33 -14.24
N ASP A 745 17.06 -28.13 -13.23
CA ASP A 745 17.18 -29.03 -12.09
C ASP A 745 15.91 -29.02 -11.22
N LEU A 746 15.16 -27.91 -11.24
CA LEU A 746 13.83 -27.78 -10.65
C LEU A 746 12.74 -28.32 -11.59
N ASN A 747 12.88 -28.13 -12.90
CA ASN A 747 11.87 -28.54 -13.88
C ASN A 747 11.76 -30.06 -14.07
N ILE A 748 12.78 -30.84 -13.66
CA ILE A 748 12.70 -32.31 -13.63
C ILE A 748 11.46 -32.77 -12.84
N PHE A 749 11.10 -32.05 -11.78
CA PHE A 749 9.92 -32.35 -10.97
C PHE A 749 8.59 -32.15 -11.71
N GLY A 750 8.56 -31.30 -12.75
CA GLY A 750 7.41 -31.12 -13.63
C GLY A 750 7.06 -32.36 -14.47
N THR A 751 7.96 -33.33 -14.60
CA THR A 751 7.68 -34.63 -15.24
C THR A 751 6.95 -35.61 -14.31
N TYR A 752 6.98 -35.34 -13.00
CA TYR A 752 6.20 -36.09 -12.02
C TYR A 752 4.82 -35.43 -11.87
N GLY A 753 3.78 -36.23 -11.65
CA GLY A 753 2.45 -35.70 -11.36
C GLY A 753 2.45 -34.87 -10.06
N TYR A 754 1.56 -33.89 -9.98
CA TYR A 754 1.36 -33.10 -8.75
C TYR A 754 0.95 -33.99 -7.57
N ASP A 755 1.24 -33.53 -6.35
CA ASP A 755 0.83 -34.23 -5.14
C ASP A 755 -0.71 -34.24 -5.04
N VAL A 756 -1.28 -35.41 -4.77
CA VAL A 756 -2.73 -35.57 -4.50
C VAL A 756 -3.02 -35.48 -3.01
N LYS A 757 -2.20 -36.16 -2.20
CA LYS A 757 -2.27 -36.11 -0.73
C LYS A 757 -0.91 -36.47 -0.10
N PRO A 758 -0.53 -35.86 1.03
CA PRO A 758 0.68 -36.25 1.74
C PRO A 758 0.49 -37.55 2.55
N GLU A 759 1.53 -38.38 2.61
CA GLU A 759 1.55 -39.60 3.43
C GLU A 759 1.56 -39.30 4.94
N VAL A 760 0.85 -40.11 5.72
CA VAL A 760 0.76 -39.99 7.17
C VAL A 760 2.02 -40.56 7.84
N LYS A 761 2.54 -39.84 8.84
CA LYS A 761 3.56 -40.36 9.75
C LYS A 761 2.92 -41.35 10.71
N LEU A 762 3.22 -42.62 10.52
CA LEU A 762 2.77 -43.67 11.43
C LEU A 762 3.64 -43.71 12.70
N PRO A 763 3.07 -44.04 13.86
CA PRO A 763 3.84 -44.25 15.08
C PRO A 763 4.83 -45.40 14.90
N PRO A 764 6.09 -45.28 15.34
CA PRO A 764 7.06 -46.37 15.22
C PRO A 764 6.58 -47.64 15.96
N GLN A 765 5.79 -47.48 17.02
CA GLN A 765 5.23 -48.57 17.81
C GLN A 765 4.22 -49.45 17.05
N ILE A 766 3.68 -48.99 15.90
CA ILE A 766 2.72 -49.77 15.10
C ILE A 766 3.31 -51.11 14.63
N HIS A 767 4.64 -51.18 14.51
CA HIS A 767 5.39 -52.37 14.11
C HIS A 767 5.93 -53.17 15.30
N ASN A 768 5.67 -52.73 16.54
CA ASN A 768 6.09 -53.48 17.72
C ASN A 768 5.36 -54.81 17.77
N LYS A 769 6.05 -55.83 18.30
CA LYS A 769 5.40 -57.09 18.66
C LYS A 769 4.35 -56.82 19.74
N VAL A 770 3.17 -57.43 19.57
CA VAL A 770 2.03 -57.31 20.49
C VAL A 770 1.70 -58.66 21.11
N THR A 771 0.96 -58.65 22.21
CA THR A 771 0.56 -59.87 22.92
C THR A 771 -0.88 -59.77 23.43
N LEU A 772 -1.46 -60.90 23.85
CA LEU A 772 -2.80 -60.93 24.44
C LEU A 772 -2.82 -60.24 25.81
N THR A 773 -3.96 -59.62 26.15
CA THR A 773 -4.19 -58.91 27.44
C THR A 773 -3.72 -59.73 28.66
N LYS A 774 -4.04 -61.03 28.69
CA LYS A 774 -3.62 -61.97 29.75
C LYS A 774 -2.11 -62.05 29.94
N ASN A 775 -1.35 -62.12 28.84
CA ASN A 775 0.10 -62.28 28.87
C ASN A 775 0.76 -60.96 29.29
N ALA A 776 0.26 -59.84 28.78
CA ALA A 776 0.71 -58.51 29.16
C ALA A 776 0.50 -58.25 30.68
N LEU A 777 -0.68 -58.60 31.21
CA LEU A 777 -0.99 -58.49 32.65
C LEU A 777 -0.05 -59.37 33.50
N LYS A 778 0.18 -60.63 33.12
CA LYS A 778 1.12 -61.52 33.85
C LYS A 778 2.54 -60.96 33.90
N LYS A 779 3.03 -60.43 32.77
CA LYS A 779 4.37 -59.82 32.66
C LYS A 779 4.46 -58.60 33.58
N ARG A 780 3.49 -57.69 33.50
CA ARG A 780 3.47 -56.44 34.28
C ARG A 780 3.27 -56.66 35.78
N ILE A 781 2.43 -57.61 36.20
CA ILE A 781 2.30 -57.97 37.62
C ILE A 781 3.62 -58.50 38.18
N LYS A 782 4.40 -59.25 37.39
CA LYS A 782 5.73 -59.72 37.80
C LYS A 782 6.75 -58.59 37.92
N GLU A 783 6.71 -57.62 37.00
CA GLU A 783 7.60 -56.45 36.96
C GLU A 783 7.24 -55.40 38.04
N SER A 784 5.95 -55.21 38.33
CA SER A 784 5.43 -54.27 39.34
C SER A 784 5.96 -54.50 40.75
N LYS A 785 6.41 -55.73 41.06
CA LYS A 785 7.03 -56.09 42.33
C LYS A 785 8.45 -55.52 42.51
N ARG A 786 9.03 -54.91 41.47
CA ARG A 786 10.45 -54.46 41.45
C ARG A 786 10.64 -52.97 41.16
N MET A 787 9.61 -52.19 40.83
CA MET A 787 9.74 -50.78 40.42
C MET A 787 8.66 -49.86 40.99
N TYR A 788 8.99 -48.57 41.09
CA TYR A 788 8.02 -47.49 41.31
C TYR A 788 7.20 -47.28 40.03
N ILE A 789 5.88 -47.36 40.13
CA ILE A 789 4.95 -47.23 38.99
C ILE A 789 4.35 -45.83 39.03
N PHE A 790 4.47 -45.09 37.93
CA PHE A 790 3.84 -43.78 37.77
C PHE A 790 2.30 -43.90 37.76
N GLU A 791 1.59 -42.85 38.18
CA GLU A 791 0.12 -42.87 38.27
C GLU A 791 -0.56 -43.19 36.93
N LYS A 792 -0.02 -42.65 35.83
CA LYS A 792 -0.44 -42.99 34.46
C LYS A 792 -0.39 -44.50 34.22
N ASP A 793 0.75 -45.13 34.51
CA ASP A 793 0.95 -46.55 34.25
C ASP A 793 0.04 -47.42 35.11
N LYS A 794 -0.24 -47.00 36.36
CA LYS A 794 -1.24 -47.67 37.22
C LYS A 794 -2.62 -47.64 36.58
N ARG A 795 -3.04 -46.47 36.08
CA ARG A 795 -4.33 -46.33 35.39
C ARG A 795 -4.40 -47.21 34.14
N ILE A 796 -3.37 -47.21 33.29
CA ILE A 796 -3.36 -48.06 32.08
C ILE A 796 -3.42 -49.55 32.44
N LEU A 797 -2.78 -49.97 33.53
CA LEU A 797 -2.88 -51.35 34.04
C LEU A 797 -4.28 -51.70 34.53
N GLU A 798 -4.98 -50.77 35.18
CA GLU A 798 -6.38 -50.93 35.59
C GLU A 798 -7.29 -51.06 34.37
N GLU A 799 -7.12 -50.22 33.34
CA GLU A 799 -7.86 -50.33 32.08
C GLU A 799 -7.68 -51.70 31.43
N LEU A 800 -6.43 -52.20 31.35
CA LEU A 800 -6.18 -53.52 30.78
C LEU A 800 -6.79 -54.64 31.61
N LYS A 801 -6.78 -54.51 32.95
CA LYS A 801 -7.43 -55.47 33.85
C LYS A 801 -8.94 -55.48 33.64
N ASN A 802 -9.56 -54.31 33.53
CA ASN A 802 -11.00 -54.16 33.29
C ASN A 802 -11.38 -54.81 31.95
N LEU A 803 -10.64 -54.51 30.88
CA LEU A 803 -10.86 -55.12 29.56
C LEU A 803 -10.57 -56.63 29.52
N HIS A 804 -9.75 -57.15 30.43
CA HIS A 804 -9.54 -58.60 30.55
C HIS A 804 -10.69 -59.30 31.28
N CYS A 805 -11.25 -58.65 32.30
CA CYS A 805 -12.38 -59.18 33.08
C CYS A 805 -13.72 -59.04 32.35
N ASP A 806 -13.92 -57.94 31.63
CA ASP A 806 -15.10 -57.63 30.82
C ASP A 806 -14.65 -57.14 29.43
N PRO A 807 -14.30 -58.07 28.52
CA PRO A 807 -13.89 -57.72 27.16
C PRO A 807 -15.06 -57.26 26.31
N HIS A 808 -14.82 -56.29 25.42
CA HIS A 808 -15.81 -55.87 24.44
C HIS A 808 -16.11 -57.01 23.46
N PRO A 809 -17.38 -57.34 23.18
CA PRO A 809 -17.75 -58.53 22.40
C PRO A 809 -17.22 -58.51 20.95
N PHE A 810 -16.97 -57.32 20.41
CA PHE A 810 -16.48 -57.12 19.04
C PHE A 810 -15.05 -56.58 18.93
N CYS A 811 -14.33 -56.41 20.05
CA CYS A 811 -12.96 -55.88 20.01
C CYS A 811 -11.94 -56.78 20.70
N THR A 812 -10.86 -57.12 19.99
CA THR A 812 -9.67 -57.73 20.59
C THR A 812 -8.61 -56.66 20.85
N VAL A 813 -8.16 -56.52 22.10
CA VAL A 813 -7.10 -55.58 22.50
C VAL A 813 -5.75 -56.31 22.62
N LEU A 814 -4.74 -55.79 21.94
CA LEU A 814 -3.39 -56.35 21.82
C LEU A 814 -2.34 -55.32 22.27
N PRO A 815 -1.96 -55.27 23.56
CA PRO A 815 -0.90 -54.39 24.06
C PRO A 815 0.47 -54.73 23.46
N SER A 816 1.29 -53.70 23.19
CA SER A 816 2.67 -53.91 22.76
C SER A 816 3.55 -54.51 23.88
N GLU A 817 4.42 -55.45 23.51
CA GLU A 817 5.32 -56.14 24.44
C GLU A 817 6.47 -55.24 24.95
N SER A 818 6.91 -54.29 24.11
CA SER A 818 8.00 -53.35 24.36
C SER A 818 7.51 -52.03 24.95
N ASP A 819 6.33 -51.56 24.53
CA ASP A 819 5.72 -50.32 25.02
C ASP A 819 4.26 -50.56 25.42
N PHE A 820 4.01 -50.73 26.71
CA PHE A 820 2.67 -51.02 27.21
C PHE A 820 1.70 -49.83 27.11
N THR A 821 2.20 -48.63 26.79
CA THR A 821 1.39 -47.43 26.55
C THR A 821 0.89 -47.34 25.11
N PHE A 822 1.16 -48.35 24.28
CA PHE A 822 0.67 -48.48 22.92
C PHE A 822 -0.09 -49.80 22.73
N TRP A 823 -1.36 -49.73 22.30
CA TRP A 823 -2.18 -50.90 22.04
C TRP A 823 -2.65 -50.94 20.59
N LYS A 824 -2.61 -52.14 19.97
CA LYS A 824 -3.31 -52.42 18.72
C LYS A 824 -4.66 -53.04 19.05
N ILE A 825 -5.70 -52.70 18.29
CA ILE A 825 -7.07 -53.15 18.55
C ILE A 825 -7.66 -53.66 17.24
N LEU A 826 -8.29 -54.83 17.28
CA LEU A 826 -9.02 -55.41 16.16
C LEU A 826 -10.50 -55.31 16.47
N MET A 827 -11.26 -54.57 15.66
CA MET A 827 -12.70 -54.35 15.84
C MET A 827 -13.47 -55.00 14.69
N ARG A 828 -14.38 -55.91 15.00
CA ARG A 828 -15.34 -56.43 14.02
C ARG A 828 -16.39 -55.36 13.73
N GLY A 829 -16.76 -55.20 12.47
CA GLY A 829 -17.83 -54.30 12.07
C GLY A 829 -19.17 -54.72 12.68
N PRO A 830 -20.04 -53.75 13.06
CA PRO A 830 -21.34 -54.07 13.60
C PRO A 830 -22.23 -54.81 12.58
N PRO A 831 -23.05 -55.79 13.03
CA PRO A 831 -24.01 -56.47 12.15
C PRO A 831 -25.07 -55.48 11.63
N ASP A 832 -25.69 -55.81 10.49
CA ASP A 832 -26.71 -54.98 9.83
C ASP A 832 -26.25 -53.55 9.45
N THR A 833 -24.94 -53.35 9.32
CA THR A 833 -24.35 -52.08 8.85
C THR A 833 -23.52 -52.28 7.59
N PRO A 834 -23.16 -51.21 6.85
CA PRO A 834 -22.23 -51.30 5.72
C PRO A 834 -20.83 -51.83 6.08
N TYR A 835 -20.53 -51.92 7.37
CA TYR A 835 -19.25 -52.34 7.92
C TYR A 835 -19.25 -53.82 8.32
N GLU A 836 -20.39 -54.50 8.23
CA GLU A 836 -20.54 -55.93 8.51
C GLU A 836 -19.50 -56.77 7.75
N ASP A 837 -19.10 -57.88 8.36
CA ASP A 837 -18.03 -58.79 7.90
C ASP A 837 -16.62 -58.18 7.82
N GLY A 838 -16.47 -56.88 8.03
CA GLY A 838 -15.18 -56.20 8.11
C GLY A 838 -14.47 -56.39 9.45
N VAL A 839 -13.14 -56.46 9.43
CA VAL A 839 -12.29 -56.34 10.62
C VAL A 839 -11.38 -55.13 10.48
N PHE A 840 -11.59 -54.14 11.34
CA PHE A 840 -10.88 -52.87 11.36
C PHE A 840 -9.76 -52.88 12.39
N GLU A 841 -8.56 -52.54 11.94
CA GLU A 841 -7.42 -52.34 12.82
C GLU A 841 -7.44 -50.90 13.34
N LEU A 842 -7.29 -50.72 14.65
CA LEU A 842 -7.10 -49.43 15.32
C LEU A 842 -5.81 -49.47 16.15
N TYR A 843 -5.31 -48.29 16.50
CA TYR A 843 -4.29 -48.16 17.53
C TYR A 843 -4.65 -47.09 18.57
N CYS A 844 -4.13 -47.32 19.77
CA CYS A 844 -4.33 -46.51 20.96
C CYS A 844 -2.97 -46.08 21.52
N GLU A 845 -2.79 -44.79 21.79
CA GLU A 845 -1.60 -44.25 22.47
C GLU A 845 -1.97 -43.47 23.73
N PHE A 846 -1.36 -43.85 24.85
CA PHE A 846 -1.54 -43.14 26.11
C PHE A 846 -0.47 -42.04 26.28
N GLY A 847 -0.85 -40.82 25.91
CA GLY A 847 -0.01 -39.63 25.99
C GLY A 847 0.46 -39.27 27.41
N PRO A 848 1.36 -38.28 27.56
CA PRO A 848 1.92 -37.90 28.85
C PRO A 848 0.89 -37.32 29.84
N GLU A 849 -0.21 -36.75 29.33
CA GLU A 849 -1.28 -36.13 30.13
C GLU A 849 -2.43 -37.12 30.45
N TYR A 850 -2.35 -38.38 30.06
CA TYR A 850 -3.37 -39.38 30.40
C TYR A 850 -3.35 -39.69 31.92
N PRO A 851 -4.50 -39.80 32.61
CA PRO A 851 -5.89 -39.79 32.11
C PRO A 851 -6.58 -38.42 32.19
N VAL A 852 -5.85 -37.31 32.36
CA VAL A 852 -6.45 -35.97 32.35
C VAL A 852 -6.95 -35.63 30.93
N LYS A 853 -6.19 -36.02 29.91
CA LYS A 853 -6.61 -36.02 28.51
C LYS A 853 -6.89 -37.44 28.00
N PRO A 854 -7.79 -37.60 27.02
CA PRO A 854 -8.10 -38.91 26.45
C PRO A 854 -6.88 -39.53 25.75
N PRO A 855 -6.85 -40.86 25.62
CA PRO A 855 -5.86 -41.52 24.78
C PRO A 855 -6.11 -41.17 23.31
N LEU A 856 -5.04 -41.17 22.51
CA LEU A 856 -5.15 -41.00 21.07
C LEU A 856 -5.65 -42.30 20.45
N MET A 857 -6.81 -42.26 19.80
CA MET A 857 -7.43 -43.40 19.12
C MET A 857 -7.55 -43.12 17.64
N ARG A 858 -7.03 -44.02 16.79
CA ARG A 858 -7.13 -43.89 15.33
C ARG A 858 -7.37 -45.23 14.64
N PHE A 859 -8.15 -45.20 13.57
CA PHE A 859 -8.24 -46.30 12.61
C PHE A 859 -6.93 -46.40 11.82
N PHE A 860 -6.36 -47.60 11.78
CA PHE A 860 -5.27 -47.94 10.88
C PHE A 860 -5.83 -48.46 9.54
N THR A 861 -6.90 -49.27 9.59
CA THR A 861 -7.64 -49.68 8.39
C THR A 861 -8.45 -48.49 7.86
N PRO A 862 -8.35 -48.12 6.56
CA PRO A 862 -9.21 -47.09 5.98
C PRO A 862 -10.69 -47.42 6.16
N VAL A 863 -11.48 -46.44 6.61
CA VAL A 863 -12.92 -46.58 6.83
C VAL A 863 -13.65 -45.47 6.07
N TYR A 864 -14.69 -45.82 5.33
CA TYR A 864 -15.56 -44.84 4.68
C TYR A 864 -16.66 -44.41 5.65
N HIS A 865 -16.43 -43.30 6.37
CA HIS A 865 -17.33 -42.83 7.43
C HIS A 865 -17.25 -41.31 7.61
N CYS A 866 -18.38 -40.59 7.73
CA CYS A 866 -18.36 -39.12 7.84
C CYS A 866 -17.64 -38.57 9.08
N ASN A 867 -17.64 -39.31 10.19
CA ASN A 867 -16.90 -38.97 11.43
C ASN A 867 -15.47 -39.55 11.49
N VAL A 868 -14.96 -40.21 10.43
CA VAL A 868 -13.59 -40.74 10.36
C VAL A 868 -12.89 -40.14 9.15
N ASN A 869 -11.73 -39.51 9.34
CA ASN A 869 -11.00 -38.93 8.21
C ASN A 869 -10.02 -39.93 7.57
N ASN A 870 -9.38 -39.48 6.47
CA ASN A 870 -8.44 -40.29 5.69
C ASN A 870 -7.17 -40.76 6.43
N VAL A 871 -6.89 -40.19 7.61
CA VAL A 871 -5.75 -40.58 8.46
C VAL A 871 -6.20 -41.38 9.68
N GLY A 872 -7.49 -41.75 9.72
CA GLY A 872 -8.11 -42.57 10.75
C GLY A 872 -8.47 -41.84 12.03
N ARG A 873 -8.42 -40.50 12.07
CA ARG A 873 -8.91 -39.75 13.24
C ARG A 873 -10.42 -39.90 13.35
N ILE A 874 -10.89 -40.02 14.58
CA ILE A 874 -12.30 -40.19 14.93
C ILE A 874 -12.80 -38.89 15.56
N CYS A 875 -13.91 -38.34 15.07
CA CYS A 875 -14.67 -37.30 15.78
C CYS A 875 -15.68 -37.99 16.69
N HIS A 876 -15.52 -37.84 18.00
CA HIS A 876 -16.58 -38.19 18.94
C HIS A 876 -16.36 -37.39 20.22
N ASN A 877 -17.46 -36.95 20.85
CA ASN A 877 -17.42 -36.11 22.04
C ASN A 877 -16.67 -36.75 23.24
N VAL A 878 -16.56 -38.09 23.26
CA VAL A 878 -15.81 -38.87 24.26
C VAL A 878 -14.31 -38.57 24.25
N PHE A 879 -13.78 -38.00 23.16
CA PHE A 879 -12.39 -37.57 23.04
C PHE A 879 -12.19 -36.07 23.28
N ASP A 880 -13.25 -35.36 23.66
CA ASP A 880 -13.21 -33.90 23.82
C ASP A 880 -14.14 -33.45 24.98
N ARG A 881 -15.23 -32.73 24.69
CA ARG A 881 -16.10 -32.10 25.70
C ARG A 881 -16.72 -33.05 26.73
N ASN A 882 -16.94 -34.32 26.38
CA ASN A 882 -17.50 -35.30 27.29
C ASN A 882 -16.43 -36.17 27.95
N TYR A 883 -15.15 -35.96 27.64
CA TYR A 883 -14.08 -36.71 28.29
C TYR A 883 -13.91 -36.30 29.75
N SER A 884 -13.77 -37.30 30.62
CA SER A 884 -13.23 -37.10 31.96
C SER A 884 -12.32 -38.26 32.32
N ALA A 885 -11.43 -38.07 33.29
CA ALA A 885 -10.54 -39.12 33.76
C ALA A 885 -11.28 -40.38 34.27
N HIS A 886 -12.59 -40.33 34.51
CA HIS A 886 -13.39 -41.50 34.90
C HIS A 886 -13.79 -42.40 33.73
N ILE A 887 -13.77 -41.87 32.50
CA ILE A 887 -14.12 -42.65 31.31
C ILE A 887 -13.06 -43.73 31.07
N THR A 888 -13.54 -44.96 30.92
CA THR A 888 -12.75 -46.16 30.73
C THR A 888 -12.49 -46.45 29.26
N MET A 889 -11.49 -47.28 28.98
CA MET A 889 -11.21 -47.75 27.62
C MET A 889 -12.36 -48.59 27.05
N ARG A 890 -13.18 -49.24 27.90
CA ARG A 890 -14.37 -49.96 27.47
C ARG A 890 -15.41 -49.00 26.90
N GLU A 891 -15.74 -47.93 27.64
CA GLU A 891 -16.68 -46.89 27.18
C GLU A 891 -16.18 -46.17 25.92
N ILE A 892 -14.87 -45.95 25.79
CA ILE A 892 -14.27 -45.41 24.55
C ILE A 892 -14.49 -46.36 23.36
N LEU A 893 -14.30 -47.66 23.55
CA LEU A 893 -14.54 -48.66 22.49
C LEU A 893 -16.02 -48.79 22.15
N ASP A 894 -16.91 -48.77 23.15
CA ASP A 894 -18.36 -48.77 22.95
C ASP A 894 -18.79 -47.54 22.12
N ALA A 895 -18.22 -46.36 22.40
CA ALA A 895 -18.49 -45.14 21.65
C ALA A 895 -18.04 -45.22 20.18
N ILE A 896 -16.82 -45.71 19.91
CA ILE A 896 -16.33 -45.89 18.54
C ILE A 896 -17.19 -46.92 17.79
N PHE A 897 -17.55 -48.03 18.44
CA PHE A 897 -18.41 -49.06 17.85
C PHE A 897 -19.81 -48.51 17.55
N GLY A 898 -20.39 -47.74 18.48
CA GLY A 898 -21.66 -47.05 18.31
C GLY A 898 -21.65 -46.05 17.16
N LEU A 899 -20.54 -45.37 16.92
CA LEU A 899 -20.39 -44.44 15.80
C LEU A 899 -20.56 -45.12 14.43
N LEU A 900 -20.04 -46.36 14.28
CA LEU A 900 -20.24 -47.14 13.05
C LEU A 900 -21.68 -47.61 12.85
N ILE A 901 -22.47 -47.73 13.93
CA ILE A 901 -23.91 -48.06 13.87
C ILE A 901 -24.73 -46.82 13.53
N ALA A 902 -24.43 -45.70 14.19
CA ALA A 902 -25.14 -44.45 14.08
C ALA A 902 -24.16 -43.31 13.78
N PRO A 903 -23.89 -43.03 12.49
CA PRO A 903 -23.07 -41.89 12.09
C PRO A 903 -23.69 -40.57 12.58
N GLU A 904 -22.84 -39.60 12.94
CA GLU A 904 -23.24 -38.26 13.43
C GLU A 904 -22.97 -37.20 12.36
N PRO A 905 -23.85 -37.00 11.36
CA PRO A 905 -23.61 -36.07 10.24
C PRO A 905 -23.62 -34.59 10.65
N ASP A 906 -24.11 -34.26 11.86
CA ASP A 906 -24.11 -32.90 12.40
C ASP A 906 -22.73 -32.46 12.92
N ASP A 907 -21.86 -33.41 13.30
CA ASP A 907 -20.49 -33.19 13.76
C ASP A 907 -19.44 -33.96 12.88
N PRO A 908 -19.37 -33.74 11.55
CA PRO A 908 -18.57 -34.57 10.65
C PRO A 908 -17.10 -34.12 10.54
N LEU A 909 -16.20 -35.07 10.30
CA LEU A 909 -14.84 -34.74 9.84
C LEU A 909 -14.83 -34.52 8.32
N ASP A 910 -15.54 -35.37 7.58
CA ASP A 910 -15.70 -35.26 6.14
C ASP A 910 -17.10 -34.71 5.82
N SER A 911 -17.14 -33.43 5.44
CA SER A 911 -18.38 -32.70 5.19
C SER A 911 -19.13 -33.23 3.97
N ILE A 912 -18.42 -33.80 3.01
CA ILE A 912 -18.97 -34.33 1.76
C ILE A 912 -19.62 -35.69 2.01
N LEU A 913 -18.98 -36.53 2.83
CA LEU A 913 -19.59 -37.79 3.27
C LEU A 913 -20.83 -37.56 4.13
N ALA A 914 -20.83 -36.50 4.96
CA ALA A 914 -22.02 -36.11 5.72
C ALA A 914 -23.16 -35.66 4.80
N GLU A 915 -22.87 -34.82 3.81
CA GLU A 915 -23.85 -34.40 2.79
C GLU A 915 -24.37 -35.60 2.00
N GLU A 916 -23.49 -36.53 1.57
CA GLU A 916 -23.91 -37.74 0.86
C GLU A 916 -24.77 -38.66 1.75
N PHE A 917 -24.43 -38.80 3.03
CA PHE A 917 -25.24 -39.56 3.99
C PHE A 917 -26.65 -38.97 4.15
N LEU A 918 -26.76 -37.65 4.25
CA LEU A 918 -28.03 -36.94 4.40
C LEU A 918 -28.87 -36.91 3.12
N SER A 919 -28.22 -36.75 1.96
CA SER A 919 -28.90 -36.60 0.66
C SER A 919 -29.18 -37.92 -0.05
N ASN A 920 -28.28 -38.90 0.05
CA ASN A 920 -28.36 -40.19 -0.62
C ASN A 920 -27.72 -41.32 0.21
N ARG A 921 -28.43 -41.70 1.28
CA ARG A 921 -28.02 -42.77 2.18
C ARG A 921 -27.70 -44.10 1.48
N HIS A 922 -28.45 -44.47 0.43
CA HIS A 922 -28.21 -45.71 -0.29
C HIS A 922 -26.82 -45.72 -0.94
N LYS A 923 -26.44 -44.63 -1.62
CA LYS A 923 -25.13 -44.51 -2.25
C LYS A 923 -24.01 -44.55 -1.20
N TYR A 924 -24.16 -43.80 -0.11
CA TYR A 924 -23.20 -43.81 1.00
C TYR A 924 -22.97 -45.23 1.53
N GLU A 925 -24.05 -45.97 1.82
CA GLU A 925 -23.96 -47.34 2.34
C GLU A 925 -23.37 -48.32 1.31
N GLU A 926 -23.65 -48.14 0.02
CA GLU A 926 -23.07 -48.95 -1.05
C GLU A 926 -21.55 -48.74 -1.15
N GLU A 927 -21.09 -47.49 -1.16
CA GLU A 927 -19.66 -47.15 -1.17
C GLU A 927 -18.96 -47.59 0.11
N ALA A 928 -19.62 -47.47 1.26
CA ALA A 928 -19.11 -47.98 2.53
C ALA A 928 -18.91 -49.51 2.49
N ARG A 929 -19.87 -50.28 1.97
CA ARG A 929 -19.71 -51.75 1.78
C ARG A 929 -18.56 -52.09 0.84
N LYS A 930 -18.42 -51.35 -0.27
CA LYS A 930 -17.30 -51.53 -1.22
C LYS A 930 -15.96 -51.28 -0.53
N SER A 931 -15.85 -50.20 0.23
CA SER A 931 -14.66 -49.85 1.01
C SER A 931 -14.32 -50.91 2.06
N THR A 932 -15.31 -51.37 2.84
CA THR A 932 -15.16 -52.45 3.83
C THR A 932 -14.62 -53.73 3.18
N LYS A 933 -15.19 -54.15 2.05
CA LYS A 933 -14.73 -55.33 1.32
C LYS A 933 -13.30 -55.18 0.78
N MET A 934 -12.92 -53.98 0.38
CA MET A 934 -11.60 -53.69 -0.17
C MET A 934 -10.50 -53.66 0.90
N TYR A 935 -10.77 -53.03 2.04
CA TYR A 935 -9.73 -52.70 3.04
C TYR A 935 -9.80 -53.53 4.33
N ALA A 936 -10.96 -54.10 4.66
CA ALA A 936 -11.22 -54.76 5.94
C ALA A 936 -11.62 -56.25 5.80
N SER A 937 -11.36 -56.89 4.66
CA SER A 937 -11.78 -58.29 4.37
C SER A 937 -10.94 -59.39 5.04
N SER A 938 -9.91 -59.05 5.80
CA SER A 938 -9.11 -60.04 6.52
C SER A 938 -9.90 -60.61 7.70
N SER A 939 -9.85 -61.94 7.88
CA SER A 939 -10.52 -62.56 9.04
C SER A 939 -9.81 -62.17 10.35
N LEU A 940 -10.58 -62.12 11.44
CA LEU A 940 -10.03 -61.81 12.76
C LEU A 940 -8.95 -62.82 13.17
N ASP A 941 -9.15 -64.11 12.87
CA ASP A 941 -8.18 -65.16 13.18
C ASP A 941 -6.86 -64.98 12.42
N ASP A 942 -6.91 -64.53 11.16
CA ASP A 942 -5.71 -64.29 10.37
C ASP A 942 -4.92 -63.08 10.88
N LEU A 943 -5.61 -62.01 11.27
CA LEU A 943 -4.98 -60.84 11.87
C LEU A 943 -4.40 -61.15 13.26
N GLU A 944 -5.10 -61.91 14.09
CA GLU A 944 -4.57 -62.35 15.39
C GLU A 944 -3.32 -63.22 15.23
N LYS A 945 -3.34 -64.18 14.30
CA LYS A 945 -2.16 -65.02 13.97
C LYS A 945 -1.00 -64.18 13.44
N LYS A 946 -1.28 -63.18 12.60
CA LYS A 946 -0.27 -62.25 12.05
C LYS A 946 0.47 -61.50 13.16
N TYR A 947 -0.25 -61.03 14.18
CA TYR A 947 0.32 -60.13 15.19
C TYR A 947 0.88 -60.82 16.43
N VAL A 948 0.25 -61.91 16.90
CA VAL A 948 0.67 -62.63 18.12
C VAL A 948 1.55 -63.84 17.79
N GLY A 949 1.53 -64.31 16.53
CA GLY A 949 2.21 -65.54 16.09
C GLY A 949 1.40 -66.81 16.38
N PRO A 950 1.84 -67.98 15.90
CA PRO A 950 1.13 -69.25 16.09
C PRO A 950 1.17 -69.79 17.54
N GLU A 951 1.87 -69.11 18.45
CA GLU A 951 1.95 -69.53 19.84
C GLU A 951 0.76 -69.03 20.65
N LEU A 952 -0.10 -70.00 20.99
CA LEU A 952 -1.14 -70.01 22.04
C LEU A 952 -2.56 -69.54 21.66
N GLN A 953 -3.09 -70.05 20.55
CA GLN A 953 -4.51 -70.48 20.49
C GLN A 953 -4.60 -72.00 20.57
N LYS A 954 -4.28 -72.55 21.75
CA LYS A 954 -4.92 -73.77 22.24
C LYS A 954 -5.37 -73.51 23.66
N THR A 955 -6.42 -72.73 23.81
CA THR A 955 -7.42 -73.13 24.80
C THR A 955 -7.93 -74.48 24.33
N VAL A 956 -7.33 -75.56 24.85
CA VAL A 956 -8.03 -76.85 24.87
C VAL A 956 -9.29 -76.56 25.66
N ILE A 957 -10.40 -76.33 24.97
CA ILE A 957 -11.70 -76.29 25.60
C ILE A 957 -11.82 -77.67 26.25
N PRO A 958 -11.98 -77.76 27.59
CA PRO A 958 -12.18 -79.04 28.25
C PRO A 958 -13.28 -79.80 27.49
N PRO A 959 -13.11 -81.09 27.17
CA PRO A 959 -14.14 -81.87 26.47
C PRO A 959 -15.51 -81.81 27.18
N THR A 960 -15.51 -81.49 28.47
CA THR A 960 -16.69 -81.27 29.31
C THR A 960 -17.50 -80.02 28.95
N LEU A 961 -16.94 -79.07 28.19
CA LEU A 961 -17.60 -77.81 27.79
C LEU A 961 -17.96 -77.77 26.29
N THR A 962 -17.75 -78.88 25.57
CA THR A 962 -18.09 -79.02 24.15
C THR A 962 -19.19 -80.05 23.95
N CYS A 963 -20.14 -79.76 23.06
CA CYS A 963 -21.18 -80.70 22.67
C CYS A 963 -20.57 -81.95 22.00
N PRO A 964 -20.95 -83.18 22.42
CA PRO A 964 -20.43 -84.40 21.82
C PRO A 964 -20.76 -84.58 20.33
N LEU A 965 -21.86 -83.99 19.85
CA LEU A 965 -22.33 -84.13 18.47
C LEU A 965 -21.71 -83.10 17.52
N SER A 966 -21.62 -81.83 17.94
CA SER A 966 -21.13 -80.75 17.09
C SER A 966 -19.66 -80.41 17.31
N HIS A 967 -19.06 -80.90 18.39
CA HIS A 967 -17.71 -80.55 18.86
C HIS A 967 -17.47 -79.03 19.06
N LYS A 968 -18.55 -78.25 19.17
CA LYS A 968 -18.53 -76.81 19.47
C LYS A 968 -18.84 -76.56 20.95
N LEU A 969 -18.47 -75.39 21.47
CA LEU A 969 -18.80 -74.96 22.83
C LEU A 969 -20.33 -74.96 23.04
N PHE A 970 -20.82 -75.35 24.21
CA PHE A 970 -22.23 -75.20 24.56
C PHE A 970 -22.64 -73.72 24.60
N VAL A 971 -23.72 -73.39 23.90
CA VAL A 971 -24.38 -72.07 23.89
C VAL A 971 -25.77 -72.20 24.49
N ASP A 972 -26.53 -73.24 24.12
CA ASP A 972 -27.83 -73.61 24.72
C ASP A 972 -27.84 -75.12 25.05
N PRO A 973 -27.23 -75.52 26.18
CA PRO A 973 -27.13 -76.92 26.57
C PRO A 973 -28.49 -77.49 27.02
N VAL A 974 -28.91 -78.57 26.37
CA VAL A 974 -30.08 -79.36 26.74
C VAL A 974 -29.66 -80.73 27.26
N LYS A 975 -30.38 -81.24 28.26
CA LYS A 975 -30.06 -82.49 28.94
C LYS A 975 -31.08 -83.57 28.59
N THR A 976 -30.61 -84.72 28.14
CA THR A 976 -31.45 -85.89 27.85
C THR A 976 -31.82 -86.64 29.13
N THR A 977 -32.77 -87.57 29.06
CA THR A 977 -33.29 -88.33 30.23
C THR A 977 -32.24 -89.25 30.87
N ASP A 978 -31.23 -89.68 30.11
CA ASP A 978 -30.04 -90.42 30.55
C ASP A 978 -28.92 -89.52 31.11
N GLY A 979 -29.14 -88.20 31.10
CA GLY A 979 -28.29 -87.22 31.76
C GLY A 979 -27.13 -86.67 30.92
N MET A 980 -27.03 -87.04 29.64
CA MET A 980 -26.09 -86.46 28.70
C MET A 980 -26.50 -85.04 28.30
N VAL A 981 -25.52 -84.17 28.04
CA VAL A 981 -25.73 -82.77 27.67
C VAL A 981 -25.32 -82.58 26.21
N TYR A 982 -26.24 -82.03 25.41
CA TYR A 982 -26.03 -81.70 24.00
C TYR A 982 -26.38 -80.22 23.76
N GLU A 983 -25.84 -79.65 22.70
CA GLU A 983 -26.30 -78.36 22.20
C GLU A 983 -27.68 -78.54 21.54
N ARG A 984 -28.66 -77.69 21.86
CA ARG A 984 -30.04 -77.84 21.36
C ARG A 984 -30.10 -77.99 19.84
N SER A 985 -29.45 -77.08 19.11
CA SER A 985 -29.40 -77.14 17.65
C SER A 985 -28.79 -78.44 17.13
N ALA A 986 -27.71 -78.91 17.76
CA ALA A 986 -27.02 -80.13 17.33
C ALA A 986 -27.83 -81.42 17.58
N ILE A 987 -28.57 -81.51 18.70
CA ILE A 987 -29.41 -82.68 18.97
C ILE A 987 -30.70 -82.65 18.13
N GLU A 988 -31.29 -81.47 17.92
CA GLU A 988 -32.45 -81.32 17.04
C GLU A 988 -32.11 -81.71 15.59
N ASP A 989 -30.93 -81.34 15.10
CA ASP A 989 -30.47 -81.74 13.77
C ASP A 989 -30.12 -83.22 13.70
N HIS A 990 -29.55 -83.80 14.77
CA HIS A 990 -29.27 -85.23 14.83
C HIS A 990 -30.53 -86.11 14.89
N VAL A 991 -31.61 -85.64 15.54
CA VAL A 991 -32.90 -86.35 15.59
C VAL A 991 -33.69 -86.21 14.28
N LYS A 992 -33.39 -85.19 13.46
CA LYS A 992 -33.99 -85.01 12.13
C LYS A 992 -33.32 -85.88 11.04
N GLN A 993 -32.11 -86.38 11.28
CA GLN A 993 -31.41 -87.36 10.43
C GLN A 993 -31.77 -88.79 10.82
#